data_AF-A1DH14-F1
#
_entry.id   AF-A1DH14-F1
#
_cell.length_a   1.000
_cell.length_b   1.000
_cell.length_c   1.000
_cell.angle_alpha   90.00
_cell.angle_beta   90.00
_cell.angle_gamma   90.00
#
_symmetry.space_group_name_H-M   'P 1'
#
loop_
_entity.id
_entity.type
_entity.pdbx_description
1 polymer ?
#
loop_
_entity_poly.entity_id
_entity_poly.type
_entity_poly.pdbx_seq_one_letter_code
_entity_poly.pdbx_strand_id
1 'polypeptide(L)'
;MSSFSSTPAGSFLSRMEPIHAYIAGAGFLVCALVGVVLMLASQHKKFDYNRGIFTYLRFIYASFLKPHKKGLNGQQDALESFYKTQAGVYDATRKRLLCGREDMLGLVAAQLKYKVENKELQAGKAIWVDIGGGTGYNIETMASFLPVTQFFSQVYLVDLSPSLCEVARQRFERLGWKNVTVVCQDARSFRLPQEKVDPRAPAPLTAGADLITMSYSLSMIPDYYSVVDSLTDLLRASGILGVCDFYVQSIVDVSARNYIGGAFNRHVNWLGRAFWRAWFDADRVSLEAARRDYLEYRFGTVISASERNYLLGGIPYYIFVGRHKNLTSNLSGQETIEKLDASFTESPYLSPSNHTKEMEKAMERNAQEVRSKAYESAVINLSANLPLPSSFYQNHHCRIFYNDLLPKHTQFKNEYIYAFNWEDPRVDHRLLDIKRDDVILAITSAGDNILDYLQKSPRRVHAVDLNPNQNHLLELKVASFMALGHRDVWKIFGEGKHPEFRELLISRLSAHLSSQAFQYWLEHTHIFTSKYGKGLYETGGSRHAIKMVRYLFKVFGLEGQVKKLCEAQTLAEQREIWPKIRAVLMSKPLHWAVVSTEWFAWKAAGVPRNQRNMIVDDYFKRLGLTKDMNQGKDISGRSIWQYVVDTLDPVINETMISNDNYFYFLCLQGQFSRRCHPTYLSPKAHVKLSSPGAFDGLRIHTDEINEVIKRITPRSLTIAVIMDSMDWFDPEGTEASIQAQKLNHALKMDGRILLRSASIEPWYIKQFEENGFTARRVGARFPGSCIDRVNMYASTWICTKTKELERPTPGRTISALSLGDGSSKRSHSVEHLEI
;
A
#
# COMPACT_ATOMS: atom_id res chain seq x y z
N MET A 1 -58.55 52.59 0.34
CA MET A 1 -59.59 52.16 -0.62
C MET A 1 -59.44 50.66 -0.85
N SER A 2 -60.54 49.92 -0.64
CA SER A 2 -60.93 48.60 -1.21
C SER A 2 -59.89 47.45 -1.26
N SER A 3 -59.97 46.39 -0.43
CA SER A 3 -60.94 45.27 -0.37
C SER A 3 -60.70 44.11 -1.36
N PHE A 4 -60.82 42.88 -0.83
CA PHE A 4 -60.82 41.54 -1.45
C PHE A 4 -59.43 40.95 -1.73
N SER A 5 -59.08 39.71 -1.37
CA SER A 5 -59.91 38.52 -1.17
C SER A 5 -59.31 37.54 -0.17
N SER A 6 -60.11 37.16 0.83
CA SER A 6 -59.97 36.00 1.70
C SER A 6 -60.22 34.69 0.95
N THR A 7 -59.23 33.80 0.86
CA THR A 7 -59.43 32.40 0.47
C THR A 7 -59.44 31.47 1.70
N PRO A 8 -60.39 30.52 1.81
CA PRO A 8 -60.54 29.64 2.97
C PRO A 8 -59.43 28.57 3.12
N ALA A 9 -58.45 28.53 2.21
CA ALA A 9 -57.30 27.63 2.30
C ALA A 9 -56.26 28.06 3.36
N GLY A 10 -56.24 29.34 3.73
CA GLY A 10 -55.27 29.89 4.68
C GLY A 10 -55.55 29.57 6.15
N SER A 11 -56.80 29.21 6.51
CA SER A 11 -57.19 28.95 7.91
C SER A 11 -57.13 27.47 8.31
N PHE A 12 -56.96 26.54 7.36
CA PHE A 12 -56.82 25.11 7.65
C PHE A 12 -55.35 24.72 7.91
N LEU A 13 -54.41 25.40 7.26
CA LEU A 13 -52.96 25.12 7.38
C LEU A 13 -52.32 25.67 8.65
N SER A 14 -52.97 26.55 9.41
CA SER A 14 -52.46 27.07 10.68
C SER A 14 -52.92 26.27 11.91
N ARG A 15 -53.64 25.16 11.73
CA ARG A 15 -54.17 24.30 12.82
C ARG A 15 -53.82 22.82 12.71
N MET A 16 -53.08 22.38 11.69
CA MET A 16 -52.57 21.00 11.66
C MET A 16 -51.21 20.95 12.35
N GLU A 17 -51.12 20.21 13.45
CA GLU A 17 -49.83 19.86 14.02
C GLU A 17 -48.96 19.15 12.96
N PRO A 18 -47.64 19.40 12.92
CA PRO A 18 -46.71 18.83 11.93
C PRO A 18 -46.80 17.30 11.80
N ILE A 19 -47.22 16.63 12.89
CA ILE A 19 -47.39 15.18 12.97
C ILE A 19 -48.50 14.67 12.05
N HIS A 20 -49.60 15.41 11.88
CA HIS A 20 -50.72 14.98 11.05
C HIS A 20 -50.42 15.14 9.56
N ALA A 21 -49.65 16.16 9.18
CA ALA A 21 -49.16 16.33 7.82
C ALA A 21 -48.16 15.21 7.45
N TYR A 22 -47.31 14.80 8.40
CA TYR A 22 -46.39 13.69 8.21
C TYR A 22 -47.09 12.33 8.07
N ILE A 23 -48.10 12.07 8.91
CA ILE A 23 -48.91 10.84 8.82
C ILE A 23 -49.70 10.80 7.51
N ALA A 24 -50.27 11.92 7.07
CA ALA A 24 -50.97 12.00 5.78
C ALA A 24 -50.03 11.79 4.59
N GLY A 25 -48.83 12.39 4.64
CA GLY A 25 -47.80 12.20 3.61
C GLY A 25 -47.28 10.76 3.54
N ALA A 26 -47.05 10.13 4.70
CA ALA A 26 -46.66 8.73 4.78
C ALA A 26 -47.79 7.80 4.29
N GLY A 27 -49.04 8.07 4.68
CA GLY A 27 -50.22 7.32 4.21
C GLY A 27 -50.41 7.41 2.71
N PHE A 28 -50.22 8.59 2.12
CA PHE A 28 -50.29 8.78 0.66
C PHE A 28 -49.20 7.99 -0.07
N LEU A 29 -47.96 8.01 0.44
CA LEU A 29 -46.84 7.23 -0.11
C LEU A 29 -47.11 5.73 -0.06
N VAL A 30 -47.68 5.23 1.05
CA VAL A 30 -48.05 3.81 1.18
C VAL A 30 -49.17 3.45 0.20
N CYS A 31 -50.22 4.27 0.07
CA CYS A 31 -51.30 4.03 -0.88
C CYS A 31 -50.83 4.10 -2.34
N ALA A 32 -49.93 5.03 -2.68
CA ALA A 32 -49.32 5.12 -4.00
C ALA A 32 -48.46 3.88 -4.31
N LEU A 33 -47.68 3.40 -3.34
CA LEU A 33 -46.88 2.18 -3.47
C LEU A 33 -47.78 0.95 -3.68
N VAL A 34 -48.86 0.81 -2.90
CA VAL A 34 -49.84 -0.27 -3.03
C VAL A 34 -50.55 -0.20 -4.39
N GLY A 35 -50.91 1.00 -4.86
CA GLY A 35 -51.50 1.21 -6.18
C GLY A 35 -50.58 0.78 -7.32
N VAL A 36 -49.29 1.10 -7.24
CA VAL A 36 -48.27 0.66 -8.22
C VAL A 36 -48.10 -0.86 -8.18
N VAL A 37 -48.06 -1.48 -7.01
CA VAL A 37 -47.96 -2.95 -6.87
C VAL A 37 -49.18 -3.64 -7.45
N LEU A 38 -50.40 -3.14 -7.21
CA LEU A 38 -51.64 -3.68 -7.77
C LEU A 38 -51.71 -3.49 -9.30
N MET A 39 -51.22 -2.37 -9.83
CA MET A 39 -51.18 -2.11 -11.27
C MET A 39 -50.17 -3.01 -11.98
N LEU A 40 -49.02 -3.29 -11.34
CA LEU A 40 -48.04 -4.26 -11.84
C LEU A 40 -48.56 -5.70 -11.73
N ALA A 41 -49.36 -6.01 -10.71
CA ALA A 41 -49.99 -7.32 -10.55
C ALA A 41 -51.12 -7.59 -11.56
N SER A 42 -51.82 -6.55 -12.06
CA SER A 42 -52.92 -6.71 -13.02
C SER A 42 -52.47 -6.82 -14.48
N GLN A 43 -51.21 -6.52 -14.78
CA GLN A 43 -50.65 -6.72 -16.11
C GLN A 43 -50.26 -8.18 -16.32
N HIS A 44 -51.22 -9.00 -16.78
CA HIS A 44 -51.01 -10.36 -17.27
C HIS A 44 -50.13 -10.38 -18.53
N LYS A 45 -48.82 -10.15 -18.39
CA LYS A 45 -47.82 -10.66 -19.33
C LYS A 45 -47.27 -11.96 -18.75
N LYS A 46 -47.18 -13.01 -19.58
CA LYS A 46 -46.42 -14.23 -19.26
C LYS A 46 -44.96 -13.83 -19.02
N PHE A 47 -44.63 -13.55 -17.76
CA PHE A 47 -43.28 -13.27 -17.31
C PHE A 47 -42.52 -14.58 -17.21
N ASP A 48 -41.33 -14.63 -17.81
CA ASP A 48 -40.38 -15.70 -17.63
C ASP A 48 -39.88 -15.66 -16.18
N TYR A 49 -40.35 -16.61 -15.36
CA TYR A 49 -40.15 -16.66 -13.90
C TYR A 49 -38.67 -16.86 -13.48
N ASN A 50 -37.76 -17.09 -14.43
CA ASN A 50 -36.35 -17.41 -14.17
C ASN A 50 -35.35 -16.28 -14.48
N ARG A 51 -35.78 -15.04 -14.79
CA ARG A 51 -34.86 -13.92 -15.02
C ARG A 51 -35.32 -12.59 -14.40
N GLY A 52 -34.36 -11.83 -13.87
CA GLY A 52 -34.54 -10.43 -13.47
C GLY A 52 -35.07 -10.22 -12.04
N ILE A 53 -36.01 -9.29 -11.87
CA ILE A 53 -36.55 -8.85 -10.56
C ILE A 53 -37.15 -10.02 -9.76
N PHE A 54 -37.74 -11.02 -10.43
CA PHE A 54 -38.30 -12.20 -9.78
C PHE A 54 -37.27 -13.04 -9.03
N THR A 55 -36.02 -13.09 -9.51
CA THR A 55 -34.91 -13.75 -8.81
C THR A 55 -34.62 -13.07 -7.46
N TYR A 56 -34.69 -11.74 -7.42
CA TYR A 56 -34.52 -10.94 -6.21
C TYR A 56 -35.71 -11.05 -5.27
N LEU A 57 -36.95 -11.02 -5.79
CA LEU A 57 -38.15 -11.23 -4.99
C LEU A 57 -38.19 -12.63 -4.37
N ARG A 58 -37.73 -13.65 -5.09
CA ARG A 58 -37.62 -15.03 -4.57
C ARG A 58 -36.53 -15.15 -3.51
N PHE A 59 -35.40 -14.45 -3.68
CA PHE A 59 -34.37 -14.33 -2.66
C PHE A 59 -34.92 -13.63 -1.40
N ILE A 60 -35.54 -12.45 -1.55
CA ILE A 60 -36.15 -11.70 -0.43
C ILE A 60 -37.22 -12.54 0.28
N TYR A 61 -38.10 -13.20 -0.46
CA TYR A 61 -39.12 -14.06 0.11
C TYR A 61 -38.50 -15.23 0.88
N ALA A 62 -37.50 -15.90 0.32
CA ALA A 62 -36.84 -17.03 0.95
C ALA A 62 -35.98 -16.62 2.17
N SER A 63 -35.39 -15.43 2.16
CA SER A 63 -34.56 -14.87 3.25
C SER A 63 -35.38 -14.25 4.38
N PHE A 64 -36.42 -13.46 4.07
CA PHE A 64 -37.08 -12.61 5.06
C PHE A 64 -38.54 -12.99 5.37
N LEU A 65 -39.24 -13.70 4.47
CA LEU A 65 -40.70 -13.89 4.58
C LEU A 65 -41.13 -15.35 4.73
N LYS A 66 -40.33 -16.32 4.29
CA LYS A 66 -40.69 -17.75 4.31
C LYS A 66 -40.64 -18.29 5.74
N PRO A 67 -41.75 -18.81 6.30
CA PRO A 67 -41.74 -19.44 7.61
C PRO A 67 -40.92 -20.73 7.59
N HIS A 68 -40.01 -20.86 8.55
CA HIS A 68 -39.03 -21.95 8.60
C HIS A 68 -39.64 -23.20 9.25
N LYS A 69 -39.59 -24.35 8.57
CA LYS A 69 -39.99 -25.64 9.14
C LYS A 69 -38.88 -26.16 10.08
N LYS A 70 -39.21 -26.47 11.33
CA LYS A 70 -38.31 -27.19 12.26
C LYS A 70 -38.26 -28.66 11.84
N GLY A 71 -37.20 -29.07 11.13
CA GLY A 71 -36.89 -30.46 10.82
C GLY A 71 -36.16 -31.17 11.98
N LEU A 72 -36.25 -32.50 12.03
CA LEU A 72 -35.72 -33.35 13.10
C LEU A 72 -34.17 -33.53 13.06
N ASN A 73 -33.47 -33.15 11.98
CA ASN A 73 -32.00 -33.34 11.82
C ASN A 73 -31.14 -32.04 11.83
N GLY A 74 -31.58 -30.99 12.53
CA GLY A 74 -30.71 -29.85 12.87
C GLY A 74 -30.26 -28.94 11.70
N GLN A 75 -28.97 -28.55 11.67
CA GLN A 75 -28.43 -27.49 10.79
C GLN A 75 -28.51 -27.81 9.29
N GLN A 76 -28.32 -29.08 8.90
CA GLN A 76 -28.38 -29.49 7.49
C GLN A 76 -29.79 -29.34 6.91
N ASP A 77 -30.83 -29.73 7.66
CA ASP A 77 -32.23 -29.54 7.26
C ASP A 77 -32.59 -28.05 7.10
N ALA A 78 -32.03 -27.18 7.97
CA ALA A 78 -32.24 -25.74 7.89
C ALA A 78 -31.58 -25.14 6.63
N LEU A 79 -30.32 -25.50 6.35
CA LEU A 79 -29.60 -25.08 5.14
C LEU A 79 -30.28 -25.61 3.87
N GLU A 80 -30.71 -26.88 3.87
CA GLU A 80 -31.37 -27.51 2.74
C GLU A 80 -32.74 -26.87 2.45
N SER A 81 -33.55 -26.59 3.48
CA SER A 81 -34.83 -25.88 3.34
C SER A 81 -34.67 -24.47 2.75
N PHE A 82 -33.53 -23.81 3.04
CA PHE A 82 -33.18 -22.50 2.50
C PHE A 82 -32.69 -22.61 1.05
N TYR A 83 -31.68 -23.44 0.79
CA TYR A 83 -31.00 -23.53 -0.51
C TYR A 83 -31.80 -24.27 -1.58
N LYS A 84 -32.62 -25.26 -1.24
CA LYS A 84 -33.47 -25.96 -2.22
C LYS A 84 -34.36 -24.99 -3.01
N THR A 85 -34.85 -23.93 -2.36
CA THR A 85 -35.67 -22.89 -3.02
C THR A 85 -34.87 -21.93 -3.92
N GLN A 86 -33.54 -21.85 -3.72
CA GLN A 86 -32.65 -20.88 -4.35
C GLN A 86 -31.59 -21.52 -5.29
N ALA A 87 -31.46 -22.85 -5.34
CA ALA A 87 -30.36 -23.54 -6.03
C ALA A 87 -30.18 -23.11 -7.50
N GLY A 88 -31.27 -22.91 -8.24
CA GLY A 88 -31.22 -22.48 -9.65
C GLY A 88 -30.85 -21.01 -9.88
N VAL A 89 -30.90 -20.16 -8.84
CA VAL A 89 -30.54 -18.74 -8.91
C VAL A 89 -29.35 -18.36 -8.03
N TYR A 90 -28.77 -19.35 -7.37
CA TYR A 90 -27.74 -19.20 -6.34
C TYR A 90 -26.55 -18.37 -6.83
N ASP A 91 -25.99 -18.71 -7.99
CA ASP A 91 -24.80 -18.04 -8.51
C ASP A 91 -25.05 -16.55 -8.82
N ALA A 92 -26.19 -16.24 -9.44
CA ALA A 92 -26.52 -14.88 -9.89
C ALA A 92 -26.73 -13.92 -8.71
N THR A 93 -27.32 -14.40 -7.62
CA THR A 93 -27.53 -13.61 -6.40
C THR A 93 -26.26 -13.52 -5.56
N ARG A 94 -25.55 -14.64 -5.39
CA ARG A 94 -24.35 -14.73 -4.55
C ARG A 94 -23.14 -14.02 -5.13
N LYS A 95 -22.93 -14.04 -6.45
CA LYS A 95 -21.87 -13.27 -7.13
C LYS A 95 -21.98 -11.77 -6.85
N ARG A 96 -23.21 -11.23 -6.89
CA ARG A 96 -23.47 -9.80 -6.61
C ARG A 96 -23.41 -9.43 -5.14
N LEU A 97 -23.52 -10.42 -4.25
CA LEU A 97 -23.48 -10.20 -2.80
C LEU A 97 -22.03 -10.13 -2.27
N LEU A 98 -21.19 -11.11 -2.64
CA LEU A 98 -19.78 -11.18 -2.23
C LEU A 98 -18.88 -11.01 -3.46
N CYS A 99 -18.48 -9.77 -3.72
CA CYS A 99 -17.69 -9.40 -4.91
C CYS A 99 -16.24 -9.90 -4.87
N GLY A 100 -15.67 -10.15 -3.68
CA GLY A 100 -14.26 -10.51 -3.52
C GLY A 100 -13.88 -11.95 -3.87
N ARG A 101 -14.83 -12.81 -4.29
CA ARG A 101 -14.53 -14.23 -4.56
C ARG A 101 -13.56 -14.39 -5.73
N GLU A 102 -13.83 -13.70 -6.83
CA GLU A 102 -13.00 -13.78 -8.04
C GLU A 102 -11.61 -13.19 -7.78
N ASP A 103 -11.56 -12.12 -7.00
CA ASP A 103 -10.29 -11.54 -6.54
C ASP A 103 -9.51 -12.55 -5.69
N MET A 104 -10.15 -13.21 -4.73
CA MET A 104 -9.51 -14.26 -3.90
C MET A 104 -8.93 -15.38 -4.77
N LEU A 105 -9.69 -15.88 -5.76
CA LEU A 105 -9.22 -16.91 -6.68
C LEU A 105 -8.02 -16.43 -7.50
N GLY A 106 -8.05 -15.18 -7.99
CA GLY A 106 -6.94 -14.58 -8.70
C GLY A 106 -5.68 -14.43 -7.83
N LEU A 107 -5.82 -14.06 -6.55
CA LEU A 107 -4.71 -13.94 -5.62
C LEU A 107 -4.07 -15.30 -5.31
N VAL A 108 -4.87 -16.33 -5.00
CA VAL A 108 -4.31 -17.67 -4.74
C VAL A 108 -3.70 -18.27 -6.01
N ALA A 109 -4.29 -18.01 -7.18
CA ALA A 109 -3.73 -18.43 -8.45
C ALA A 109 -2.37 -17.76 -8.73
N ALA A 110 -2.21 -16.47 -8.44
CA ALA A 110 -0.94 -15.77 -8.56
C ALA A 110 0.14 -16.39 -7.65
N GLN A 111 -0.22 -16.73 -6.41
CA GLN A 111 0.69 -17.42 -5.47
C GLN A 111 1.10 -18.82 -5.97
N LEU A 112 0.15 -19.61 -6.49
CA LEU A 112 0.43 -20.93 -7.03
C LEU A 112 1.33 -20.86 -8.28
N LYS A 113 1.11 -19.89 -9.17
CA LYS A 113 1.99 -19.65 -10.34
C LYS A 113 3.41 -19.34 -9.89
N TYR A 114 3.56 -18.42 -8.94
CA TYR A 114 4.87 -18.07 -8.38
C TYR A 114 5.59 -19.30 -7.81
N LYS A 115 4.89 -20.19 -7.09
CA LYS A 115 5.47 -21.43 -6.56
C LYS A 115 5.92 -22.40 -7.65
N VAL A 116 5.17 -22.51 -8.76
CA VAL A 116 5.57 -23.34 -9.90
C VAL A 116 6.82 -22.76 -10.58
N GLU A 117 6.84 -21.45 -10.81
CA GLU A 117 7.98 -20.75 -11.42
C GLU A 117 9.27 -20.89 -10.57
N ASN A 118 9.15 -20.89 -9.24
CA ASN A 118 10.26 -21.08 -8.30
C ASN A 118 10.51 -22.55 -7.92
N LYS A 119 9.87 -23.51 -8.60
CA LYS A 119 10.04 -24.96 -8.40
C LYS A 119 9.68 -25.45 -6.97
N GLU A 120 8.88 -24.69 -6.24
CA GLU A 120 8.31 -25.11 -4.95
C GLU A 120 7.12 -26.06 -5.12
N LEU A 121 6.42 -25.96 -6.25
CA LEU A 121 5.27 -26.79 -6.60
C LEU A 121 5.45 -27.40 -7.99
N GLN A 122 5.20 -28.69 -8.13
CA GLN A 122 5.20 -29.34 -9.43
C GLN A 122 3.85 -29.10 -10.12
N ALA A 123 3.90 -28.54 -11.34
CA ALA A 123 2.71 -28.34 -12.17
C ALA A 123 1.96 -29.68 -12.40
N GLY A 124 0.63 -29.64 -12.30
CA GLY A 124 -0.22 -30.82 -12.49
C GLY A 124 -0.32 -31.77 -11.30
N LYS A 125 0.38 -31.49 -10.20
CA LYS A 125 0.32 -32.31 -8.97
C LYS A 125 -0.41 -31.63 -7.81
N ALA A 126 -0.92 -30.42 -8.00
CA ALA A 126 -1.54 -29.65 -6.94
C ALA A 126 -2.87 -30.28 -6.51
N ILE A 127 -3.10 -30.38 -5.20
CA ILE A 127 -4.40 -30.80 -4.64
C ILE A 127 -5.14 -29.57 -4.12
N TRP A 128 -6.40 -29.41 -4.54
CA TRP A 128 -7.27 -28.32 -4.09
C TRP A 128 -8.49 -28.84 -3.31
N VAL A 129 -8.78 -28.26 -2.15
CA VAL A 129 -10.02 -28.48 -1.40
C VAL A 129 -10.82 -27.17 -1.28
N ASP A 130 -12.05 -27.14 -1.81
CA ASP A 130 -12.98 -26.01 -1.68
C ASP A 130 -14.05 -26.32 -0.63
N ILE A 131 -13.95 -25.67 0.54
CA ILE A 131 -14.80 -25.90 1.70
C ILE A 131 -16.01 -24.97 1.68
N GLY A 132 -17.20 -25.55 1.67
CA GLY A 132 -18.45 -24.86 1.40
C GLY A 132 -18.56 -24.40 -0.05
N GLY A 133 -18.13 -25.26 -0.99
CA GLY A 133 -18.02 -24.93 -2.41
C GLY A 133 -19.37 -24.79 -3.14
N GLY A 134 -20.49 -25.10 -2.49
CA GLY A 134 -21.84 -24.88 -3.00
C GLY A 134 -22.06 -25.52 -4.37
N THR A 135 -22.44 -24.70 -5.35
CA THR A 135 -22.74 -25.10 -6.74
C THR A 135 -21.51 -25.38 -7.60
N GLY A 136 -20.30 -25.29 -7.03
CA GLY A 136 -19.04 -25.46 -7.77
C GLY A 136 -18.57 -24.23 -8.55
N TYR A 137 -19.17 -23.07 -8.29
CA TYR A 137 -18.86 -21.81 -9.01
C TYR A 137 -17.38 -21.41 -8.92
N ASN A 138 -16.75 -21.54 -7.74
CA ASN A 138 -15.34 -21.18 -7.57
C ASN A 138 -14.44 -22.06 -8.43
N ILE A 139 -14.71 -23.36 -8.48
CA ILE A 139 -13.94 -24.33 -9.26
C ILE A 139 -14.07 -24.04 -10.75
N GLU A 140 -15.28 -23.72 -11.25
CA GLU A 140 -15.45 -23.26 -12.63
C GLU A 140 -14.70 -21.95 -12.90
N THR A 141 -14.82 -20.98 -11.99
CA THR A 141 -14.22 -19.65 -12.15
C THR A 141 -12.69 -19.70 -12.11
N MET A 142 -12.10 -20.62 -11.36
CA MET A 142 -10.64 -20.82 -11.33
C MET A 142 -10.06 -21.05 -12.72
N ALA A 143 -10.84 -21.60 -13.68
CA ALA A 143 -10.39 -21.82 -15.05
C ALA A 143 -9.99 -20.52 -15.80
N SER A 144 -10.46 -19.35 -15.37
CA SER A 144 -9.99 -18.07 -15.94
C SER A 144 -8.58 -17.70 -15.49
N PHE A 145 -8.11 -18.26 -14.38
CA PHE A 145 -6.79 -17.98 -13.80
C PHE A 145 -5.80 -19.12 -13.99
N LEU A 146 -6.25 -20.37 -13.83
CA LEU A 146 -5.46 -21.60 -13.91
C LEU A 146 -6.26 -22.72 -14.59
N PRO A 147 -5.67 -23.48 -15.54
CA PRO A 147 -6.37 -24.59 -16.20
C PRO A 147 -6.63 -25.73 -15.21
N VAL A 148 -7.87 -25.87 -14.73
CA VAL A 148 -8.21 -26.73 -13.59
C VAL A 148 -7.79 -28.20 -13.80
N THR A 149 -8.02 -28.75 -14.98
CA THR A 149 -7.71 -30.15 -15.31
C THR A 149 -6.24 -30.44 -15.55
N GLN A 150 -5.43 -29.41 -15.83
CA GLN A 150 -3.99 -29.54 -16.12
C GLN A 150 -3.12 -29.12 -14.94
N PHE A 151 -3.61 -28.20 -14.11
CA PHE A 151 -2.86 -27.67 -12.98
C PHE A 151 -3.04 -28.51 -11.71
N PHE A 152 -4.26 -28.99 -11.47
CA PHE A 152 -4.59 -29.78 -10.28
C PHE A 152 -4.69 -31.26 -10.63
N SER A 153 -3.99 -32.09 -9.86
CA SER A 153 -4.14 -33.55 -9.94
C SER A 153 -5.52 -33.97 -9.46
N GLN A 154 -6.02 -33.29 -8.42
CA GLN A 154 -7.32 -33.56 -7.83
C GLN A 154 -7.92 -32.31 -7.17
N VAL A 155 -9.22 -32.12 -7.34
CA VAL A 155 -10.02 -31.07 -6.68
C VAL A 155 -11.14 -31.73 -5.89
N TYR A 156 -11.32 -31.32 -4.64
CA TYR A 156 -12.41 -31.77 -3.77
C TYR A 156 -13.33 -30.59 -3.46
N LEU A 157 -14.60 -30.71 -3.82
CA LEU A 157 -15.65 -29.79 -3.37
C LEU A 157 -16.32 -30.43 -2.15
N VAL A 158 -16.28 -29.77 -0.99
CA VAL A 158 -16.93 -30.23 0.24
C VAL A 158 -18.08 -29.29 0.58
N ASP A 159 -19.31 -29.78 0.64
CA ASP A 159 -20.48 -28.99 1.03
C ASP A 159 -21.48 -29.82 1.83
N LEU A 160 -22.26 -29.18 2.69
CA LEU A 160 -23.24 -29.83 3.55
C LEU A 160 -24.62 -29.99 2.87
N SER A 161 -24.93 -29.19 1.83
CA SER A 161 -26.23 -29.23 1.13
C SER A 161 -26.22 -30.23 -0.03
N PRO A 162 -27.07 -31.28 0.02
CA PRO A 162 -27.24 -32.21 -1.10
C PRO A 162 -27.70 -31.52 -2.38
N SER A 163 -28.61 -30.54 -2.29
CA SER A 163 -29.11 -29.80 -3.47
C SER A 163 -28.00 -29.01 -4.18
N LEU A 164 -27.11 -28.35 -3.44
CA LEU A 164 -26.00 -27.60 -4.04
C LEU A 164 -24.95 -28.55 -4.64
N CYS A 165 -24.64 -29.65 -3.94
CA CYS A 165 -23.76 -30.69 -4.43
C CYS A 165 -24.24 -31.27 -5.77
N GLU A 166 -25.55 -31.46 -5.93
CA GLU A 166 -26.11 -32.00 -7.16
C GLU A 166 -25.94 -31.04 -8.35
N VAL A 167 -26.16 -29.74 -8.12
CA VAL A 167 -25.86 -28.71 -9.13
C VAL A 167 -24.37 -28.70 -9.49
N ALA A 168 -23.49 -28.89 -8.51
CA ALA A 168 -22.05 -28.96 -8.76
C ALA A 168 -21.67 -30.19 -9.60
N ARG A 169 -22.24 -31.37 -9.33
CA ARG A 169 -22.01 -32.57 -10.15
C ARG A 169 -22.42 -32.34 -11.61
N GLN A 170 -23.62 -31.82 -11.82
CA GLN A 170 -24.13 -31.49 -13.16
C GLN A 170 -23.23 -30.46 -13.88
N ARG A 171 -22.72 -29.46 -13.15
CA ARG A 171 -21.78 -28.47 -13.68
C ARG A 171 -20.49 -29.12 -14.15
N PHE A 172 -19.86 -29.97 -13.34
CA PHE A 172 -18.59 -30.59 -13.68
C PHE A 172 -18.72 -31.67 -14.76
N GLU A 173 -19.85 -32.39 -14.79
CA GLU A 173 -20.19 -33.31 -15.88
C GLU A 173 -20.32 -32.56 -17.21
N ARG A 174 -21.04 -31.43 -17.22
CA ARG A 174 -21.16 -30.56 -18.40
C ARG A 174 -19.81 -30.00 -18.87
N LEU A 175 -18.90 -29.68 -17.94
CA LEU A 175 -17.55 -29.21 -18.25
C LEU A 175 -16.58 -30.35 -18.63
N GLY A 176 -16.98 -31.62 -18.44
CA GLY A 176 -16.16 -32.79 -18.71
C GLY A 176 -14.99 -32.98 -17.73
N TRP A 177 -15.06 -32.39 -16.53
CA TRP A 177 -13.97 -32.42 -15.56
C TRP A 177 -14.01 -33.69 -14.71
N LYS A 178 -12.99 -34.55 -14.89
CA LYS A 178 -12.91 -35.86 -14.23
C LYS A 178 -12.06 -35.86 -12.95
N ASN A 179 -11.25 -34.83 -12.74
CA ASN A 179 -10.40 -34.65 -11.57
C ASN A 179 -11.09 -33.89 -10.43
N VAL A 180 -12.41 -33.70 -10.50
CA VAL A 180 -13.20 -32.98 -9.48
C VAL A 180 -14.16 -33.95 -8.80
N THR A 181 -14.05 -34.05 -7.47
CA THR A 181 -14.91 -34.92 -6.65
C THR A 181 -15.79 -34.08 -5.74
N VAL A 182 -17.11 -34.28 -5.83
CA VAL A 182 -18.10 -33.59 -4.98
C VAL A 182 -18.45 -34.46 -3.77
N VAL A 183 -18.10 -33.99 -2.58
CA VAL A 183 -18.28 -34.66 -1.30
C VAL A 183 -19.35 -33.94 -0.48
N CYS A 184 -20.52 -34.57 -0.36
CA CYS A 184 -21.63 -34.04 0.44
C CYS A 184 -21.44 -34.45 1.91
N GLN A 185 -20.70 -33.64 2.67
CA GLN A 185 -20.28 -33.96 4.03
C GLN A 185 -20.06 -32.68 4.86
N ASP A 186 -20.19 -32.79 6.18
CA ASP A 186 -19.78 -31.74 7.11
C ASP A 186 -18.25 -31.51 7.04
N ALA A 187 -17.85 -30.24 6.81
CA ALA A 187 -16.46 -29.82 6.71
C ALA A 187 -15.58 -30.24 7.90
N ARG A 188 -16.16 -30.37 9.11
CA ARG A 188 -15.44 -30.81 10.31
C ARG A 188 -14.91 -32.24 10.19
N SER A 189 -15.66 -33.08 9.49
CA SER A 189 -15.41 -34.51 9.35
C SER A 189 -14.61 -34.88 8.10
N PHE A 190 -14.45 -33.96 7.14
CA PHE A 190 -13.73 -34.23 5.91
C PHE A 190 -12.23 -34.47 6.17
N ARG A 191 -11.66 -35.47 5.50
CA ARG A 191 -10.23 -35.77 5.48
C ARG A 191 -9.85 -36.15 4.05
N LEU A 192 -8.61 -35.83 3.64
CA LEU A 192 -8.10 -36.29 2.35
C LEU A 192 -8.05 -37.83 2.32
N PRO A 193 -8.45 -38.47 1.21
CA PRO A 193 -8.27 -39.91 1.05
C PRO A 193 -6.79 -40.26 1.21
N GLN A 194 -6.47 -41.17 2.12
CA GLN A 194 -5.10 -41.67 2.27
C GLN A 194 -4.77 -42.51 1.04
N GLU A 195 -3.67 -42.18 0.34
CA GLU A 195 -3.02 -43.15 -0.53
C GLU A 195 -2.66 -44.37 0.33
N LYS A 196 -2.80 -45.59 -0.20
CA LYS A 196 -2.41 -46.82 0.51
C LYS A 196 -0.90 -46.76 0.81
N VAL A 197 -0.54 -46.24 1.98
CA VAL A 197 0.85 -46.20 2.45
C VAL A 197 1.20 -47.62 2.89
N ASP A 198 2.22 -48.19 2.25
CA ASP A 198 2.86 -49.42 2.72
C ASP A 198 3.33 -49.19 4.17
N PRO A 199 2.87 -50.00 5.16
CA PRO A 199 3.19 -49.80 6.57
C PRO A 199 4.70 -49.86 6.91
N ARG A 200 5.56 -50.17 5.94
CA ARG A 200 7.03 -50.17 6.07
C ARG A 200 7.72 -48.92 5.50
N ALA A 201 6.99 -48.02 4.83
CA ALA A 201 7.55 -46.78 4.32
C ALA A 201 7.46 -45.67 5.39
N PRO A 202 8.50 -44.80 5.55
CA PRO A 202 8.38 -43.64 6.42
C PRO A 202 7.19 -42.77 5.97
N ALA A 203 6.40 -42.29 6.94
CA ALA A 203 5.21 -41.48 6.68
C ALA A 203 5.53 -40.37 5.66
N PRO A 204 4.76 -40.22 4.57
CA PRO A 204 5.10 -39.24 3.54
C PRO A 204 5.06 -37.83 4.14
N LEU A 205 6.18 -37.10 4.08
CA LEU A 205 6.29 -35.65 4.32
C LEU A 205 5.40 -34.80 3.37
N THR A 206 4.62 -35.45 2.50
CA THR A 206 3.87 -34.89 1.37
C THR A 206 2.34 -34.90 1.53
N ALA A 207 1.81 -35.39 2.66
CA ALA A 207 0.36 -35.44 2.88
C ALA A 207 -0.23 -34.03 3.12
N GLY A 208 -1.27 -33.65 2.36
CA GLY A 208 -1.99 -32.38 2.52
C GLY A 208 -2.36 -31.70 1.21
N ALA A 209 -3.31 -30.76 1.27
CA ALA A 209 -3.74 -29.96 0.14
C ALA A 209 -2.76 -28.79 -0.12
N ASP A 210 -2.52 -28.47 -1.38
CA ASP A 210 -1.71 -27.31 -1.80
C ASP A 210 -2.52 -26.01 -1.79
N LEU A 211 -3.83 -26.13 -2.02
CA LEU A 211 -4.79 -25.04 -1.93
C LEU A 211 -5.99 -25.47 -1.11
N ILE A 212 -6.38 -24.63 -0.16
CA ILE A 212 -7.70 -24.69 0.46
C ILE A 212 -8.41 -23.36 0.19
N THR A 213 -9.67 -23.42 -0.21
CA THR A 213 -10.50 -22.21 -0.35
C THR A 213 -11.76 -22.27 0.51
N MET A 214 -12.16 -21.09 0.99
CA MET A 214 -13.44 -20.86 1.66
C MET A 214 -14.03 -19.57 1.11
N SER A 215 -15.18 -19.64 0.46
CA SER A 215 -15.89 -18.43 0.03
C SER A 215 -17.30 -18.42 0.58
N TYR A 216 -17.61 -17.42 1.41
CA TYR A 216 -18.90 -17.30 2.07
C TYR A 216 -19.35 -18.59 2.78
N SER A 217 -18.41 -19.23 3.49
CA SER A 217 -18.66 -20.48 4.21
C SER A 217 -18.30 -20.35 5.69
N LEU A 218 -17.26 -19.59 6.05
CA LEU A 218 -16.84 -19.43 7.44
C LEU A 218 -17.89 -18.70 8.29
N SER A 219 -18.57 -17.69 7.74
CA SER A 219 -19.67 -16.99 8.41
C SER A 219 -20.94 -17.83 8.56
N MET A 220 -21.07 -18.91 7.79
CA MET A 220 -22.21 -19.84 7.77
C MET A 220 -22.03 -21.04 8.72
N ILE A 221 -20.81 -21.32 9.16
CA ILE A 221 -20.49 -22.48 10.01
C ILE A 221 -20.55 -22.05 11.49
N PRO A 222 -21.48 -22.58 12.32
CA PRO A 222 -21.56 -22.25 13.74
C PRO A 222 -20.27 -22.60 14.50
N ASP A 223 -19.83 -23.85 14.41
CA ASP A 223 -18.65 -24.38 15.13
C ASP A 223 -17.34 -24.16 14.36
N TYR A 224 -17.08 -22.91 13.95
CA TYR A 224 -15.97 -22.57 13.05
C TYR A 224 -14.58 -22.87 13.61
N TYR A 225 -14.39 -22.89 14.93
CA TYR A 225 -13.11 -23.25 15.55
C TYR A 225 -12.63 -24.62 15.08
N SER A 226 -13.49 -25.64 15.16
CA SER A 226 -13.15 -27.00 14.76
C SER A 226 -12.79 -27.13 13.27
N VAL A 227 -13.42 -26.31 12.42
CA VAL A 227 -13.11 -26.27 10.99
C VAL A 227 -11.76 -25.60 10.74
N VAL A 228 -11.53 -24.40 11.29
CA VAL A 228 -10.25 -23.68 11.14
C VAL A 228 -9.09 -24.52 11.68
N ASP A 229 -9.32 -25.28 12.75
CA ASP A 229 -8.36 -26.21 13.32
C ASP A 229 -8.03 -27.35 12.36
N SER A 230 -9.06 -28.00 11.81
CA SER A 230 -8.85 -29.10 10.85
C SER A 230 -8.18 -28.63 9.55
N LEU A 231 -8.37 -27.37 9.13
CA LEU A 231 -7.66 -26.80 7.98
C LEU A 231 -6.14 -26.78 8.19
N THR A 232 -5.68 -26.65 9.44
CA THR A 232 -4.25 -26.63 9.76
C THR A 232 -3.62 -28.00 9.46
N ASP A 233 -4.34 -29.09 9.73
CA ASP A 233 -3.88 -30.46 9.47
C ASP A 233 -4.10 -30.86 8.00
N LEU A 234 -5.13 -30.29 7.36
CA LEU A 234 -5.46 -30.55 5.96
C LEU A 234 -4.50 -29.87 4.99
N LEU A 235 -3.98 -28.69 5.35
CA LEU A 235 -3.10 -27.89 4.53
C LEU A 235 -1.66 -28.41 4.59
N ARG A 236 -1.04 -28.62 3.43
CA ARG A 236 0.40 -28.90 3.36
C ARG A 236 1.20 -27.74 3.96
N ALA A 237 2.39 -28.00 4.51
CA ALA A 237 3.25 -26.96 5.09
C ALA A 237 3.58 -25.80 4.11
N SER A 238 3.70 -26.09 2.81
CA SER A 238 3.89 -25.10 1.74
C SER A 238 2.59 -24.63 1.08
N GLY A 239 1.44 -25.13 1.52
CA GLY A 239 0.12 -24.85 0.97
C GLY A 239 -0.37 -23.42 1.26
N ILE A 240 -1.37 -23.00 0.49
CA ILE A 240 -2.02 -21.69 0.60
C ILE A 240 -3.49 -21.87 0.97
N LEU A 241 -3.98 -20.99 1.84
CA LEU A 241 -5.37 -20.89 2.25
C LEU A 241 -5.97 -19.59 1.72
N GLY A 242 -7.01 -19.66 0.89
CA GLY A 242 -7.77 -18.51 0.41
C GLY A 242 -9.14 -18.41 1.07
N VAL A 243 -9.44 -17.31 1.75
CA VAL A 243 -10.74 -17.06 2.38
C VAL A 243 -11.32 -15.75 1.89
N CYS A 244 -12.59 -15.77 1.49
CA CYS A 244 -13.35 -14.54 1.24
C CYS A 244 -14.69 -14.63 1.98
N ASP A 245 -14.93 -13.73 2.91
CA ASP A 245 -16.14 -13.76 3.72
C ASP A 245 -16.55 -12.37 4.23
N PHE A 246 -17.73 -12.29 4.82
CA PHE A 246 -18.24 -11.07 5.45
C PHE A 246 -17.70 -10.89 6.85
N TYR A 247 -17.61 -9.64 7.29
CA TYR A 247 -17.14 -9.32 8.64
C TYR A 247 -17.69 -8.00 9.14
N VAL A 248 -17.68 -7.81 10.46
CA VAL A 248 -17.81 -6.50 11.07
C VAL A 248 -16.77 -6.41 12.19
N GLN A 249 -16.02 -5.30 12.27
CA GLN A 249 -14.95 -5.17 13.26
C GLN A 249 -14.67 -3.70 13.61
N SER A 250 -14.30 -3.44 14.87
CA SER A 250 -13.80 -2.13 15.31
C SER A 250 -12.29 -2.03 15.09
N ILE A 251 -11.79 -0.81 14.90
CA ILE A 251 -10.34 -0.60 14.75
C ILE A 251 -9.62 -0.82 16.09
N VAL A 252 -10.32 -0.59 17.19
CA VAL A 252 -9.83 -0.81 18.56
C VAL A 252 -9.48 -2.29 18.79
N ASP A 253 -10.21 -3.22 18.16
CA ASP A 253 -10.02 -4.66 18.36
C ASP A 253 -8.72 -5.18 17.71
N VAL A 254 -8.16 -4.42 16.77
CA VAL A 254 -7.02 -4.83 15.94
C VAL A 254 -5.79 -3.96 16.12
N SER A 255 -5.89 -2.87 16.88
CA SER A 255 -4.81 -1.87 17.00
C SER A 255 -3.53 -2.41 17.66
N ALA A 256 -3.65 -3.45 18.49
CA ALA A 256 -2.54 -4.11 19.15
C ALA A 256 -1.89 -5.23 18.30
N ARG A 257 -2.38 -5.51 17.08
CA ARG A 257 -1.96 -6.69 16.29
C ARG A 257 -1.06 -6.29 15.12
N ASN A 258 0.10 -6.93 15.04
CA ASN A 258 1.14 -6.68 14.03
C ASN A 258 1.22 -7.77 12.92
N TYR A 259 0.42 -8.85 13.03
CA TYR A 259 0.47 -10.00 12.12
C TYR A 259 -0.65 -10.02 11.07
N ILE A 260 -1.53 -9.01 11.08
CA ILE A 260 -2.76 -8.98 10.27
C ILE A 260 -2.58 -8.57 8.80
N GLY A 261 -1.38 -8.16 8.40
CA GLY A 261 -1.09 -7.73 7.04
C GLY A 261 -1.59 -6.34 6.64
N GLY A 262 -2.00 -5.50 7.60
CA GLY A 262 -2.48 -4.13 7.39
C GLY A 262 -3.92 -3.92 7.88
N ALA A 263 -4.26 -2.66 8.13
CA ALA A 263 -5.57 -2.27 8.68
C ALA A 263 -6.45 -1.46 7.71
N PHE A 264 -6.06 -1.37 6.43
CA PHE A 264 -6.74 -0.54 5.44
C PHE A 264 -8.20 -0.98 5.25
N ASN A 265 -9.14 -0.02 5.29
CA ASN A 265 -10.59 -0.23 5.22
C ASN A 265 -11.15 -1.28 6.20
N ARG A 266 -10.40 -1.68 7.23
CA ARG A 266 -10.82 -2.73 8.16
C ARG A 266 -11.92 -2.23 9.11
N HIS A 267 -11.88 -0.97 9.51
CA HIS A 267 -12.87 -0.39 10.43
C HIS A 267 -14.28 -0.37 9.84
N VAL A 268 -15.25 -0.84 10.62
CA VAL A 268 -16.69 -0.61 10.39
C VAL A 268 -17.21 0.23 11.55
N ASN A 269 -17.89 1.34 11.26
CA ASN A 269 -18.45 2.22 12.30
C ASN A 269 -19.56 1.52 13.12
N TRP A 270 -19.90 2.05 14.29
CA TRP A 270 -20.85 1.38 15.21
C TRP A 270 -22.21 1.09 14.58
N LEU A 271 -22.80 2.06 13.86
CA LEU A 271 -24.08 1.89 13.17
C LEU A 271 -24.03 0.77 12.14
N GLY A 272 -22.98 0.74 11.31
CA GLY A 272 -22.76 -0.29 10.31
C GLY A 272 -22.59 -1.67 10.94
N ARG A 273 -21.86 -1.78 12.06
CA ARG A 273 -21.70 -3.06 12.77
C ARG A 273 -23.05 -3.57 13.28
N ALA A 274 -23.85 -2.70 13.91
CA ALA A 274 -25.17 -3.06 14.43
C ALA A 274 -26.12 -3.48 13.29
N PHE A 275 -26.20 -2.68 12.23
CA PHE A 275 -27.06 -2.93 11.09
C PHE A 275 -26.71 -4.24 10.37
N TRP A 276 -25.44 -4.44 10.00
CA TRP A 276 -25.05 -5.63 9.25
C TRP A 276 -25.14 -6.91 10.07
N ARG A 277 -24.88 -6.86 11.38
CA ARG A 277 -25.14 -8.01 12.27
C ARG A 277 -26.60 -8.40 12.23
N ALA A 278 -27.51 -7.45 12.45
CA ALA A 278 -28.95 -7.73 12.47
C ALA A 278 -29.46 -8.24 11.11
N TRP A 279 -28.98 -7.65 10.01
CA TRP A 279 -29.37 -8.06 8.65
C TRP A 279 -29.04 -9.54 8.38
N PHE A 280 -27.81 -9.95 8.69
CA PHE A 280 -27.36 -11.31 8.40
C PHE A 280 -27.82 -12.33 9.43
N ASP A 281 -28.08 -11.91 10.67
CA ASP A 281 -28.69 -12.77 11.69
C ASP A 281 -30.10 -13.23 11.27
N ALA A 282 -30.84 -12.41 10.53
CA ALA A 282 -32.11 -12.80 9.91
C ALA A 282 -31.96 -13.99 8.93
N ASP A 283 -30.80 -14.10 8.26
CA ASP A 283 -30.42 -15.23 7.38
C ASP A 283 -29.65 -16.34 8.13
N ARG A 284 -29.56 -16.29 9.48
CA ARG A 284 -28.76 -17.18 10.34
C ARG A 284 -27.26 -17.18 10.01
N VAL A 285 -26.75 -16.06 9.52
CA VAL A 285 -25.33 -15.86 9.22
C VAL A 285 -24.73 -15.01 10.32
N SER A 286 -23.73 -15.52 11.04
CA SER A 286 -23.12 -14.77 12.13
C SER A 286 -21.93 -13.95 11.64
N LEU A 287 -22.10 -12.63 11.50
CA LEU A 287 -20.98 -11.71 11.29
C LEU A 287 -20.35 -11.33 12.63
N GLU A 288 -19.35 -12.10 13.03
CA GLU A 288 -18.53 -11.78 14.20
C GLU A 288 -17.06 -11.60 13.82
N ALA A 289 -16.42 -10.60 14.43
CA ALA A 289 -14.99 -10.31 14.27
C ALA A 289 -14.12 -11.53 14.61
N ALA A 290 -14.54 -12.32 15.61
CA ALA A 290 -13.83 -13.49 16.11
C ALA A 290 -13.52 -14.53 15.02
N ARG A 291 -14.36 -14.65 13.98
CA ARG A 291 -14.14 -15.60 12.88
C ARG A 291 -12.88 -15.28 12.08
N ARG A 292 -12.74 -14.02 11.66
CA ARG A 292 -11.54 -13.53 10.97
C ARG A 292 -10.33 -13.52 11.91
N ASP A 293 -10.55 -13.15 13.17
CA ASP A 293 -9.49 -13.07 14.16
C ASP A 293 -8.86 -14.44 14.45
N TYR A 294 -9.69 -15.47 14.60
CA TYR A 294 -9.23 -16.82 14.83
C TYR A 294 -8.50 -17.38 13.60
N LEU A 295 -9.00 -17.09 12.40
CA LEU A 295 -8.33 -17.41 11.14
C LEU A 295 -6.92 -16.77 11.07
N GLU A 296 -6.82 -15.46 11.31
CA GLU A 296 -5.56 -14.72 11.31
C GLU A 296 -4.63 -15.11 12.47
N TYR A 297 -5.15 -15.71 13.56
CA TYR A 297 -4.35 -16.27 14.66
C TYR A 297 -3.79 -17.67 14.31
N ARG A 298 -4.55 -18.48 13.58
CA ARG A 298 -4.18 -19.86 13.21
C ARG A 298 -3.25 -19.93 12.00
N PHE A 299 -3.30 -18.94 11.12
CA PHE A 299 -2.54 -18.89 9.88
C PHE A 299 -1.68 -17.63 9.79
N GLY A 300 -0.52 -17.76 9.13
CA GLY A 300 0.32 -16.63 8.79
C GLY A 300 -0.25 -15.85 7.60
N THR A 301 -0.38 -14.53 7.73
CA THR A 301 -0.96 -13.66 6.70
C THR A 301 0.03 -13.40 5.56
N VAL A 302 -0.30 -13.85 4.35
CA VAL A 302 0.45 -13.51 3.12
C VAL A 302 -0.12 -12.22 2.53
N ILE A 303 -1.43 -12.20 2.25
CA ILE A 303 -2.17 -11.03 1.76
C ILE A 303 -3.49 -10.95 2.51
N SER A 304 -3.89 -9.74 2.88
CA SER A 304 -5.17 -9.44 3.51
C SER A 304 -5.74 -8.19 2.87
N ALA A 305 -7.03 -8.14 2.60
CA ALA A 305 -7.72 -6.95 2.09
C ALA A 305 -9.13 -6.85 2.65
N SER A 306 -9.61 -5.63 2.87
CA SER A 306 -10.97 -5.37 3.34
C SER A 306 -11.65 -4.38 2.40
N GLU A 307 -12.86 -4.70 1.97
CA GLU A 307 -13.57 -3.98 0.91
C GLU A 307 -15.05 -3.81 1.27
N ARG A 308 -15.77 -3.01 0.47
CA ARG A 308 -17.19 -2.73 0.66
C ARG A 308 -17.97 -2.97 -0.63
N ASN A 309 -19.05 -3.73 -0.55
CA ASN A 309 -19.99 -3.87 -1.66
C ASN A 309 -21.04 -2.76 -1.63
N TYR A 310 -20.73 -1.62 -2.26
CA TYR A 310 -21.64 -0.47 -2.32
C TYR A 310 -22.89 -0.69 -3.16
N LEU A 311 -22.92 -1.71 -4.04
CA LEU A 311 -24.10 -2.00 -4.85
C LEU A 311 -25.33 -2.37 -3.99
N LEU A 312 -25.08 -2.87 -2.78
CA LEU A 312 -26.09 -3.33 -1.81
C LEU A 312 -25.94 -2.61 -0.47
N GLY A 313 -25.54 -1.33 -0.46
CA GLY A 313 -25.48 -0.51 0.75
C GLY A 313 -24.15 -0.53 1.50
N GLY A 314 -23.09 -1.10 0.93
CA GLY A 314 -21.74 -1.08 1.52
C GLY A 314 -21.45 -2.28 2.41
N ILE A 315 -21.86 -3.49 1.98
CA ILE A 315 -21.66 -4.71 2.76
C ILE A 315 -20.15 -4.97 2.98
N PRO A 316 -19.68 -5.07 4.23
CA PRO A 316 -18.28 -5.31 4.54
C PRO A 316 -17.87 -6.77 4.31
N TYR A 317 -16.82 -6.95 3.49
CA TYR A 317 -16.21 -8.25 3.25
C TYR A 317 -14.68 -8.15 3.26
N TYR A 318 -14.03 -9.29 3.46
CA TYR A 318 -12.57 -9.39 3.45
C TYR A 318 -12.12 -10.50 2.51
N ILE A 319 -10.86 -10.38 2.09
CA ILE A 319 -10.11 -11.42 1.39
C ILE A 319 -8.87 -11.69 2.24
N PHE A 320 -8.59 -12.96 2.51
CA PHE A 320 -7.44 -13.41 3.26
C PHE A 320 -6.75 -14.51 2.47
N VAL A 321 -5.46 -14.34 2.23
CA VAL A 321 -4.57 -15.37 1.71
C VAL A 321 -3.55 -15.66 2.80
N GLY A 322 -3.59 -16.87 3.33
CA GLY A 322 -2.76 -17.32 4.41
C GLY A 322 -1.95 -18.56 4.08
N ARG A 323 -1.03 -18.88 4.98
CA ARG A 323 -0.26 -20.12 5.00
C ARG A 323 -0.10 -20.61 6.43
N HIS A 324 0.52 -21.77 6.62
CA HIS A 324 0.84 -22.27 7.96
C HIS A 324 1.55 -21.21 8.81
N LYS A 325 1.07 -20.97 10.05
CA LYS A 325 1.66 -19.95 10.95
C LYS A 325 3.07 -20.32 11.41
N ASN A 326 3.32 -21.62 11.53
CA ASN A 326 4.64 -22.14 11.84
C ASN A 326 5.37 -22.30 10.51
N LEU A 327 6.11 -21.26 10.08
CA LEU A 327 7.03 -21.34 8.94
C LEU A 327 8.14 -22.41 9.15
N THR A 328 8.12 -23.11 10.30
CA THR A 328 9.28 -23.43 11.15
C THR A 328 9.05 -24.69 12.00
N SER A 329 8.40 -25.74 11.49
CA SER A 329 8.32 -27.01 12.24
C SER A 329 9.65 -27.78 12.32
N ASN A 330 10.72 -27.28 11.67
CA ASN A 330 12.09 -27.77 11.81
C ASN A 330 13.01 -26.66 12.35
N LEU A 331 14.13 -27.04 12.98
CA LEU A 331 15.23 -26.18 13.50
C LEU A 331 15.66 -25.02 12.57
N SER A 332 15.32 -25.08 11.29
CA SER A 332 15.52 -24.04 10.27
C SER A 332 14.78 -22.72 10.52
N GLY A 333 13.76 -22.70 11.39
CA GLY A 333 12.92 -21.54 11.59
C GLY A 333 13.59 -20.35 12.26
N GLN A 334 14.30 -20.62 13.34
CA GLN A 334 15.08 -19.62 14.05
C GLN A 334 16.25 -19.15 13.18
N GLU A 335 16.92 -20.06 12.47
CA GLU A 335 17.93 -19.71 11.47
C GLU A 335 17.37 -18.82 10.36
N THR A 336 16.12 -19.01 9.94
CA THR A 336 15.48 -18.17 8.90
C THR A 336 15.20 -16.77 9.43
N ILE A 337 14.70 -16.66 10.67
CA ILE A 337 14.50 -15.36 11.34
C ILE A 337 15.83 -14.63 11.52
N GLU A 338 16.89 -15.33 11.94
CA GLU A 338 18.24 -14.78 12.10
C GLU A 338 18.88 -14.39 10.76
N LYS A 339 18.69 -15.17 9.71
CA LYS A 339 19.12 -14.83 8.34
C LYS A 339 18.42 -13.57 7.83
N LEU A 340 17.11 -13.46 8.07
CA LEU A 340 16.34 -12.25 7.74
C LEU A 340 16.82 -11.04 8.55
N ASP A 341 17.03 -11.20 9.85
CA ASP A 341 17.54 -10.14 10.71
C ASP A 341 18.92 -9.64 10.25
N ALA A 342 19.86 -10.55 10.00
CA ALA A 342 21.19 -10.23 9.47
C ALA A 342 21.11 -9.51 8.11
N SER A 343 20.19 -9.95 7.26
CA SER A 343 19.87 -9.32 5.97
C SER A 343 19.25 -7.93 6.10
N PHE A 344 18.62 -7.60 7.24
CA PHE A 344 18.05 -6.29 7.51
C PHE A 344 19.03 -5.33 8.19
N THR A 345 20.03 -5.85 8.93
CA THR A 345 20.94 -5.06 9.77
C THR A 345 22.36 -4.92 9.20
N GLU A 346 22.67 -5.49 8.03
CA GLU A 346 24.04 -5.59 7.47
C GLU A 346 25.00 -6.50 8.27
N SER A 347 24.48 -7.42 9.08
CA SER A 347 25.32 -8.31 9.89
C SER A 347 25.90 -9.48 9.06
N PRO A 348 27.19 -9.84 9.20
CA PRO A 348 27.77 -11.02 8.56
C PRO A 348 27.29 -12.31 9.25
N TYR A 349 26.70 -13.25 8.51
CA TYR A 349 26.30 -14.57 9.03
C TYR A 349 27.45 -15.58 8.93
N LEU A 350 27.77 -16.27 10.04
CA LEU A 350 28.65 -17.44 10.13
C LEU A 350 27.80 -18.73 10.06
N SER A 351 28.26 -19.76 9.34
CA SER A 351 27.51 -21.00 9.06
C SER A 351 27.21 -21.85 10.31
N PRO A 352 26.13 -22.68 10.29
CA PRO A 352 25.64 -23.36 11.49
C PRO A 352 26.42 -24.64 11.79
N SER A 353 27.19 -24.63 12.87
CA SER A 353 27.53 -25.83 13.64
C SER A 353 27.81 -25.42 15.09
N ASN A 354 26.83 -25.67 15.97
CA ASN A 354 26.86 -25.54 17.45
C ASN A 354 26.12 -24.35 18.12
N HIS A 355 24.88 -24.06 17.72
CA HIS A 355 24.11 -22.93 18.26
C HIS A 355 23.52 -23.09 19.67
N THR A 356 23.35 -24.31 20.19
CA THR A 356 22.56 -24.51 21.42
C THR A 356 23.32 -24.15 22.71
N LYS A 357 24.66 -24.22 22.72
CA LYS A 357 25.50 -23.84 23.88
C LYS A 357 26.00 -22.39 23.84
N GLU A 358 25.96 -21.74 22.68
CA GLU A 358 26.33 -20.33 22.55
C GLU A 358 25.15 -19.38 22.80
N MET A 359 23.90 -19.83 22.62
CA MET A 359 22.70 -19.03 22.91
C MET A 359 22.51 -18.72 24.40
N GLU A 360 22.80 -19.65 25.32
CA GLU A 360 22.76 -19.36 26.77
C GLU A 360 23.79 -18.29 27.16
N LYS A 361 24.96 -18.27 26.51
CA LYS A 361 25.97 -17.20 26.67
C LYS A 361 25.61 -15.91 25.92
N ALA A 362 24.79 -15.98 24.87
CA ALA A 362 24.31 -14.82 24.12
C ALA A 362 23.17 -14.09 24.84
N MET A 363 22.34 -14.80 25.63
CA MET A 363 21.29 -14.17 26.45
C MET A 363 21.85 -13.18 27.49
N GLU A 364 23.08 -13.38 27.96
CA GLU A 364 23.77 -12.43 28.86
C GLU A 364 24.50 -11.29 28.09
N ARG A 365 24.75 -11.43 26.79
CA ARG A 365 25.34 -10.39 25.91
C ARG A 365 24.31 -9.53 25.16
N ASN A 366 23.02 -9.83 25.31
CA ASN A 366 21.87 -9.30 24.56
C ASN A 366 21.66 -7.77 24.57
N ALA A 367 22.44 -6.98 25.31
CA ALA A 367 22.32 -5.53 25.33
C ALA A 367 23.08 -4.81 24.19
N GLN A 368 23.87 -5.52 23.36
CA GLN A 368 24.82 -4.89 22.42
C GLN A 368 24.62 -5.22 20.93
N GLU A 369 23.73 -6.13 20.54
CA GLU A 369 23.51 -6.48 19.13
C GLU A 369 22.41 -5.64 18.46
N VAL A 370 22.70 -5.10 17.29
CA VAL A 370 21.76 -4.30 16.49
C VAL A 370 20.73 -5.23 15.85
N ARG A 371 19.44 -5.07 16.20
CA ARG A 371 18.33 -5.91 15.70
C ARG A 371 17.33 -5.12 14.87
N SER A 372 16.73 -5.78 13.89
CA SER A 372 15.67 -5.21 13.05
C SER A 372 14.33 -5.15 13.78
N LYS A 373 13.44 -4.24 13.37
CA LYS A 373 12.06 -4.17 13.90
C LYS A 373 11.27 -5.46 13.63
N ALA A 374 11.55 -6.09 12.49
CA ALA A 374 10.94 -7.37 12.13
C ALA A 374 11.32 -8.45 13.15
N TYR A 375 12.59 -8.51 13.55
CA TYR A 375 13.08 -9.46 14.56
C TYR A 375 12.48 -9.20 15.94
N GLU A 376 12.54 -7.95 16.43
CA GLU A 376 11.93 -7.58 17.73
C GLU A 376 10.44 -7.97 17.77
N SER A 377 9.70 -7.64 16.71
CA SER A 377 8.29 -7.98 16.60
C SER A 377 8.05 -9.48 16.49
N ALA A 378 8.93 -10.22 15.83
CA ALA A 378 8.86 -11.68 15.72
C ALA A 378 9.07 -12.34 17.09
N VAL A 379 10.07 -11.91 17.86
CA VAL A 379 10.36 -12.44 19.20
C VAL A 379 9.18 -12.23 20.13
N ILE A 380 8.60 -11.02 20.15
CA ILE A 380 7.41 -10.71 20.95
C ILE A 380 6.26 -11.65 20.55
N ASN A 381 5.99 -11.80 19.25
CA ASN A 381 4.89 -12.64 18.78
C ASN A 381 5.09 -14.12 19.14
N LEU A 382 6.30 -14.65 18.94
CA LEU A 382 6.63 -16.03 19.29
C LEU A 382 6.46 -16.28 20.79
N SER A 383 6.89 -15.34 21.65
CA SER A 383 6.72 -15.45 23.10
C SER A 383 5.26 -15.47 23.54
N ALA A 384 4.37 -14.82 22.77
CA ALA A 384 2.94 -14.78 23.00
C ALA A 384 2.15 -15.83 22.18
N ASN A 385 2.82 -16.77 21.51
CA ASN A 385 2.21 -17.76 20.60
C ASN A 385 1.30 -17.12 19.52
N LEU A 386 1.66 -15.92 19.08
CA LEU A 386 1.05 -15.20 17.97
C LEU A 386 1.80 -15.51 16.67
N PRO A 387 1.12 -15.46 15.51
CA PRO A 387 1.79 -15.55 14.22
C PRO A 387 2.85 -14.46 14.05
N LEU A 388 3.91 -14.76 13.30
CA LEU A 388 4.89 -13.75 12.90
C LEU A 388 4.23 -12.57 12.14
N PRO A 389 4.88 -11.39 12.08
CA PRO A 389 4.42 -10.31 11.22
C PRO A 389 4.26 -10.76 9.76
N SER A 390 3.30 -10.18 9.04
CA SER A 390 3.00 -10.57 7.65
C SER A 390 4.20 -10.53 6.69
N SER A 391 5.19 -9.67 6.94
CA SER A 391 6.44 -9.57 6.15
C SER A 391 7.27 -10.85 6.12
N PHE A 392 7.08 -11.76 7.09
CA PHE A 392 7.75 -13.06 7.14
C PHE A 392 7.12 -14.12 6.23
N TYR A 393 5.86 -13.92 5.81
CA TYR A 393 5.14 -14.87 4.96
C TYR A 393 5.11 -14.46 3.48
N GLN A 394 5.65 -13.28 3.15
CA GLN A 394 5.74 -12.76 1.79
C GLN A 394 6.81 -13.50 0.99
N ASN A 395 6.61 -13.57 -0.33
CA ASN A 395 7.57 -14.19 -1.26
C ASN A 395 8.87 -13.39 -1.38
N HIS A 396 8.81 -12.07 -1.17
CA HIS A 396 9.94 -11.16 -1.26
C HIS A 396 10.08 -10.40 0.06
N HIS A 397 11.31 -10.30 0.56
CA HIS A 397 11.60 -9.61 1.83
C HIS A 397 12.25 -8.23 1.61
N CYS A 398 11.88 -7.56 0.52
CA CYS A 398 12.37 -6.21 0.22
C CYS A 398 11.79 -5.16 1.18
N ARG A 399 10.52 -5.30 1.58
CA ARG A 399 9.83 -4.38 2.51
C ARG A 399 10.04 -4.83 3.95
N ILE A 400 10.68 -3.98 4.76
CA ILE A 400 10.89 -4.25 6.18
C ILE A 400 9.61 -3.94 6.96
N PHE A 401 9.35 -4.77 7.98
CA PHE A 401 8.21 -4.60 8.86
C PHE A 401 8.16 -3.20 9.49
N TYR A 402 6.97 -2.60 9.46
CA TYR A 402 6.62 -1.39 10.18
C TYR A 402 5.19 -1.50 10.70
N ASN A 403 4.88 -0.76 11.77
CA ASN A 403 3.52 -0.66 12.30
C ASN A 403 2.78 0.48 11.59
N ASP A 404 1.83 0.15 10.71
CA ASP A 404 1.05 1.10 9.90
C ASP A 404 0.04 1.93 10.69
N LEU A 405 -0.21 1.59 11.95
CA LEU A 405 -1.15 2.30 12.84
C LEU A 405 -0.51 3.43 13.64
N LEU A 406 0.82 3.55 13.65
CA LEU A 406 1.49 4.62 14.39
C LEU A 406 1.11 6.00 13.81
N PRO A 407 0.85 7.02 14.65
CA PRO A 407 0.50 8.37 14.20
C PRO A 407 1.47 8.94 13.15
N LYS A 408 2.76 8.67 13.30
CA LYS A 408 3.79 9.13 12.38
C LYS A 408 3.69 8.53 10.96
N HIS A 409 2.98 7.41 10.79
CA HIS A 409 2.71 6.80 9.49
C HIS A 409 1.32 7.16 8.95
N THR A 410 0.34 7.39 9.83
CA THR A 410 -1.03 7.72 9.45
C THR A 410 -1.25 9.21 9.15
N GLN A 411 -0.36 10.10 9.61
CA GLN A 411 -0.43 11.55 9.39
C GLN A 411 -0.57 11.97 7.91
N PHE A 412 -0.10 11.13 6.98
CA PHE A 412 -0.17 11.39 5.53
C PHE A 412 -1.52 11.05 4.89
N LYS A 413 -2.50 10.55 5.66
CA LYS A 413 -3.87 10.28 5.20
C LYS A 413 -3.96 9.43 3.93
N ASN A 414 -3.16 8.36 3.86
CA ASN A 414 -3.08 7.45 2.71
C ASN A 414 -2.70 8.15 1.38
N GLU A 415 -1.89 9.19 1.45
CA GLU A 415 -1.43 9.94 0.29
C GLU A 415 0.10 10.03 0.24
N TYR A 416 0.69 9.75 -0.92
CA TYR A 416 2.10 10.08 -1.18
C TYR A 416 2.23 11.51 -1.68
N ILE A 417 3.40 12.13 -1.49
CA ILE A 417 3.61 13.53 -1.89
C ILE A 417 3.99 13.60 -3.38
N TYR A 418 4.91 12.75 -3.80
CA TYR A 418 5.54 12.80 -5.13
C TYR A 418 5.28 11.52 -5.93
N ALA A 419 4.81 11.67 -7.17
CA ALA A 419 4.65 10.54 -8.10
C ALA A 419 5.94 10.23 -8.90
N PHE A 420 6.92 11.13 -8.83
CA PHE A 420 8.23 11.07 -9.49
C PHE A 420 9.26 11.88 -8.69
N ASN A 421 10.55 11.59 -8.87
CA ASN A 421 11.66 12.29 -8.21
C ASN A 421 11.98 13.63 -8.87
N TRP A 422 12.45 14.60 -8.07
CA TRP A 422 12.89 15.93 -8.52
C TRP A 422 14.42 16.09 -8.45
N GLU A 423 15.15 14.99 -8.49
CA GLU A 423 16.61 15.00 -8.37
C GLU A 423 17.23 14.27 -9.55
N ASP A 424 18.15 14.91 -10.25
CA ASP A 424 18.74 14.37 -11.48
C ASP A 424 19.73 13.22 -11.19
N PRO A 425 19.38 11.96 -11.51
CA PRO A 425 20.25 10.84 -11.22
C PRO A 425 21.53 10.84 -12.10
N ARG A 426 21.55 11.57 -13.23
CA ARG A 426 22.78 11.70 -14.05
C ARG A 426 23.88 12.41 -13.27
N VAL A 427 23.51 13.40 -12.47
CA VAL A 427 24.46 14.12 -11.61
C VAL A 427 24.90 13.20 -10.47
N ASP A 428 23.98 12.44 -9.89
CA ASP A 428 24.27 11.50 -8.81
C ASP A 428 25.28 10.43 -9.25
N HIS A 429 25.11 9.80 -10.42
CA HIS A 429 26.08 8.83 -10.94
C HIS A 429 27.47 9.42 -11.15
N ARG A 430 27.56 10.66 -11.63
CA ARG A 430 28.84 11.34 -11.86
C ARG A 430 29.54 11.70 -10.55
N LEU A 431 28.79 12.11 -9.54
CA LEU A 431 29.32 12.53 -8.24
C LEU A 431 29.66 11.35 -7.32
N LEU A 432 28.80 10.34 -7.32
CA LEU A 432 28.89 9.19 -6.42
C LEU A 432 29.74 8.05 -6.99
N ASP A 433 29.86 7.91 -8.31
CA ASP A 433 30.62 6.82 -8.94
C ASP A 433 30.30 5.44 -8.32
N ILE A 434 29.02 5.08 -8.31
CA ILE A 434 28.49 3.90 -7.61
C ILE A 434 29.14 2.62 -8.14
N LYS A 435 29.68 1.81 -7.22
CA LYS A 435 30.35 0.53 -7.43
C LYS A 435 29.51 -0.64 -6.89
N ARG A 436 29.98 -1.86 -7.17
CA ARG A 436 29.27 -3.10 -6.76
C ARG A 436 29.40 -3.42 -5.28
N ASP A 437 30.40 -2.91 -4.59
CA ASP A 437 30.63 -3.07 -3.15
C ASP A 437 29.88 -2.02 -2.31
N ASP A 438 29.30 -1.01 -2.95
CA ASP A 438 28.62 0.08 -2.26
C ASP A 438 27.36 -0.39 -1.52
N VAL A 439 27.19 0.17 -0.32
CA VAL A 439 25.96 0.11 0.47
C VAL A 439 25.43 1.52 0.61
N ILE A 440 24.29 1.75 -0.03
CA ILE A 440 23.71 3.06 -0.22
C ILE A 440 22.51 3.21 0.69
N LEU A 441 22.49 4.25 1.52
CA LEU A 441 21.27 4.74 2.17
C LEU A 441 20.71 5.89 1.32
N ALA A 442 19.44 5.86 0.95
CA ALA A 442 18.82 6.91 0.15
C ALA A 442 17.36 7.13 0.54
N ILE A 443 16.91 8.39 0.49
CA ILE A 443 15.50 8.72 0.65
C ILE A 443 14.70 8.10 -0.51
N THR A 444 13.59 7.42 -0.21
CA THR A 444 12.80 6.73 -1.23
C THR A 444 12.19 7.71 -2.23
N SER A 445 11.48 8.73 -1.73
CA SER A 445 10.68 9.63 -2.58
C SER A 445 9.74 8.78 -3.48
N ALA A 446 9.69 9.03 -4.79
CA ALA A 446 8.91 8.21 -5.71
C ALA A 446 9.60 6.90 -6.13
N GLY A 447 10.84 6.65 -5.68
CA GLY A 447 11.62 5.45 -5.99
C GLY A 447 12.37 5.47 -7.32
N ASP A 448 12.32 6.56 -8.09
CA ASP A 448 12.96 6.61 -9.42
C ASP A 448 14.49 6.51 -9.31
N ASN A 449 15.10 7.26 -8.39
CA ASN A 449 16.55 7.26 -8.20
C ASN A 449 17.02 5.95 -7.57
N ILE A 450 16.21 5.31 -6.73
CA ILE A 450 16.50 3.97 -6.18
C ILE A 450 16.66 2.96 -7.32
N LEU A 451 15.71 2.94 -8.27
CA LEU A 451 15.80 2.07 -9.46
C LEU A 451 17.00 2.43 -10.33
N ASP A 452 17.36 3.71 -10.41
CA ASP A 452 18.53 4.15 -11.16
C ASP A 452 19.86 3.72 -10.52
N TYR A 453 19.95 3.72 -9.20
CA TYR A 453 21.11 3.20 -8.46
C TYR A 453 21.23 1.68 -8.59
N LEU A 454 20.12 0.95 -8.52
CA LEU A 454 20.11 -0.51 -8.70
C LEU A 454 20.62 -0.95 -10.08
N GLN A 455 20.51 -0.09 -11.11
CA GLN A 455 21.13 -0.35 -12.42
C GLN A 455 22.67 -0.37 -12.38
N LYS A 456 23.33 0.05 -11.29
CA LYS A 456 24.78 -0.14 -11.08
C LYS A 456 25.12 -1.43 -10.34
N SER A 457 24.11 -2.17 -9.89
CA SER A 457 24.26 -3.40 -9.09
C SER A 457 25.12 -3.19 -7.84
N PRO A 458 24.84 -2.16 -7.01
CA PRO A 458 25.48 -2.02 -5.71
C PRO A 458 25.17 -3.22 -4.83
N ARG A 459 25.98 -3.45 -3.79
CA ARG A 459 25.79 -4.56 -2.85
C ARG A 459 24.43 -4.44 -2.17
N ARG A 460 24.03 -3.22 -1.81
CA ARG A 460 22.75 -2.95 -1.17
C ARG A 460 22.29 -1.51 -1.31
N VAL A 461 20.97 -1.31 -1.35
CA VAL A 461 20.31 -0.01 -1.29
C VAL A 461 19.23 -0.05 -0.20
N HIS A 462 19.39 0.79 0.82
CA HIS A 462 18.40 1.08 1.85
C HIS A 462 17.59 2.30 1.41
N ALA A 463 16.40 2.07 0.85
CA ALA A 463 15.43 3.11 0.55
C ALA A 463 14.64 3.45 1.82
N VAL A 464 14.64 4.71 2.25
CA VAL A 464 14.05 5.16 3.51
C VAL A 464 13.00 6.24 3.26
N ASP A 465 11.82 6.08 3.81
CA ASP A 465 10.79 7.12 3.82
C ASP A 465 9.90 7.00 5.05
N LEU A 466 9.49 8.13 5.62
CA LEU A 466 8.52 8.14 6.72
C LEU A 466 7.10 7.86 6.22
N ASN A 467 6.78 8.27 4.99
CA ASN A 467 5.47 8.10 4.39
C ASN A 467 5.34 6.70 3.77
N PRO A 468 4.47 5.82 4.32
CA PRO A 468 4.30 4.46 3.79
C PRO A 468 3.89 4.43 2.32
N ASN A 469 3.15 5.46 1.85
CA ASN A 469 2.57 5.52 0.51
C ASN A 469 3.62 5.77 -0.58
N GLN A 470 4.68 6.53 -0.28
CA GLN A 470 5.84 6.70 -1.18
C GLN A 470 6.53 5.36 -1.42
N ASN A 471 6.70 4.67 -0.32
CA ASN A 471 7.26 3.36 -0.22
C ASN A 471 6.38 2.27 -0.89
N HIS A 472 5.04 2.42 -0.90
CA HIS A 472 4.12 1.57 -1.69
C HIS A 472 4.26 1.80 -3.21
N LEU A 473 4.62 3.02 -3.64
CA LEU A 473 4.90 3.33 -5.05
C LEU A 473 6.21 2.69 -5.52
N LEU A 474 7.26 2.70 -4.69
CA LEU A 474 8.48 1.95 -4.98
C LEU A 474 8.18 0.44 -5.09
N GLU A 475 7.43 -0.13 -4.15
CA GLU A 475 7.03 -1.55 -4.23
C GLU A 475 6.25 -1.89 -5.50
N LEU A 476 5.32 -1.03 -5.94
CA LEU A 476 4.59 -1.24 -7.19
C LEU A 476 5.52 -1.28 -8.40
N LYS A 477 6.52 -0.39 -8.45
CA LYS A 477 7.53 -0.39 -9.52
C LYS A 477 8.34 -1.68 -9.50
N VAL A 478 8.83 -2.11 -8.33
CA VAL A 478 9.60 -3.36 -8.17
C VAL A 478 8.78 -4.58 -8.59
N ALA A 479 7.54 -4.71 -8.09
CA ALA A 479 6.63 -5.79 -8.46
C ALA A 479 6.35 -5.82 -9.97
N SER A 480 6.25 -4.65 -10.60
CA SER A 480 6.04 -4.56 -12.05
C SER A 480 7.25 -5.04 -12.85
N PHE A 481 8.49 -4.75 -12.41
CA PHE A 481 9.68 -5.30 -13.05
C PHE A 481 9.83 -6.81 -12.86
N MET A 482 9.37 -7.35 -11.72
CA MET A 482 9.40 -8.79 -11.47
C MET A 482 8.36 -9.57 -12.29
N ALA A 483 7.17 -9.00 -12.53
CA ALA A 483 6.02 -9.76 -13.03
C ALA A 483 5.55 -9.41 -14.45
N LEU A 484 5.87 -8.22 -14.95
CA LEU A 484 5.31 -7.65 -16.19
C LEU A 484 6.40 -7.41 -17.25
N GLY A 485 5.99 -7.45 -18.52
CA GLY A 485 6.85 -7.04 -19.63
C GLY A 485 6.90 -5.51 -19.79
N HIS A 486 7.90 -5.02 -20.53
CA HIS A 486 8.16 -3.58 -20.73
C HIS A 486 6.93 -2.79 -21.21
N ARG A 487 6.08 -3.40 -22.04
CA ARG A 487 4.87 -2.76 -22.57
C ARG A 487 3.94 -2.30 -21.45
N ASP A 488 3.67 -3.17 -20.49
CA ASP A 488 2.71 -2.87 -19.42
C ASP A 488 3.37 -1.99 -18.34
N VAL A 489 4.68 -2.18 -18.07
CA VAL A 489 5.49 -1.25 -17.26
C VAL A 489 5.44 0.17 -17.84
N TRP A 490 5.57 0.32 -19.16
CA TRP A 490 5.50 1.61 -19.85
C TRP A 490 4.10 2.23 -19.77
N LYS A 491 3.04 1.45 -19.86
CA LYS A 491 1.69 2.00 -19.67
C LYS A 491 1.52 2.55 -18.25
N ILE A 492 1.87 1.75 -17.24
CA ILE A 492 1.70 2.11 -15.83
C ILE A 492 2.54 3.34 -15.44
N PHE A 493 3.83 3.39 -15.83
CA PHE A 493 4.77 4.43 -15.38
C PHE A 493 5.33 5.33 -16.49
N GLY A 494 5.05 5.07 -17.75
CA GLY A 494 5.34 5.99 -18.86
C GLY A 494 4.13 6.88 -19.11
N GLU A 495 2.99 6.26 -19.37
CA GLU A 495 1.72 6.94 -19.64
C GLU A 495 0.94 7.29 -18.35
N GLY A 496 1.30 6.67 -17.22
CA GLY A 496 0.60 6.88 -15.95
C GLY A 496 -0.79 6.20 -15.91
N LYS A 497 -1.10 5.32 -16.87
CA LYS A 497 -2.43 4.72 -17.05
C LYS A 497 -2.35 3.29 -17.55
N HIS A 498 -3.29 2.45 -17.10
CA HIS A 498 -3.44 1.10 -17.60
C HIS A 498 -4.89 0.62 -17.42
N PRO A 499 -5.64 0.35 -18.50
CA PRO A 499 -7.06 -0.02 -18.40
C PRO A 499 -7.29 -1.33 -17.63
N GLU A 500 -6.37 -2.29 -17.76
CA GLU A 500 -6.44 -3.60 -17.08
C GLU A 500 -5.61 -3.62 -15.77
N PHE A 501 -5.30 -2.46 -15.17
CA PHE A 501 -4.43 -2.40 -13.99
C PHE A 501 -4.93 -3.28 -12.83
N ARG A 502 -6.24 -3.28 -12.57
CA ARG A 502 -6.83 -4.10 -11.50
C ARG A 502 -6.59 -5.59 -11.72
N GLU A 503 -6.75 -6.07 -12.95
CA GLU A 503 -6.52 -7.46 -13.30
C GLU A 503 -5.04 -7.83 -13.14
N LEU A 504 -4.13 -6.98 -13.60
CA LEU A 504 -2.68 -7.18 -13.39
C LEU A 504 -2.32 -7.16 -11.90
N LEU A 505 -2.93 -6.26 -11.12
CA LEU A 505 -2.71 -6.15 -9.69
C LEU A 505 -3.02 -7.47 -8.98
N ILE A 506 -4.16 -8.08 -9.31
CA ILE A 506 -4.62 -9.32 -8.68
C ILE A 506 -3.85 -10.53 -9.21
N SER A 507 -3.76 -10.69 -10.53
CA SER A 507 -3.32 -11.93 -11.18
C SER A 507 -1.81 -12.06 -11.36
N ARG A 508 -1.06 -10.94 -11.30
CA ARG A 508 0.38 -10.88 -11.57
C ARG A 508 1.15 -10.21 -10.44
N LEU A 509 0.79 -8.99 -10.06
CA LEU A 509 1.58 -8.16 -9.13
C LEU A 509 1.43 -8.59 -7.66
N SER A 510 0.28 -9.13 -7.27
CA SER A 510 -0.03 -9.50 -5.88
C SER A 510 1.00 -10.44 -5.25
N ALA A 511 1.58 -11.37 -6.02
CA ALA A 511 2.61 -12.29 -5.55
C ALA A 511 3.95 -11.61 -5.20
N HIS A 512 4.13 -10.35 -5.61
CA HIS A 512 5.35 -9.57 -5.45
C HIS A 512 5.19 -8.33 -4.56
N LEU A 513 4.00 -8.11 -4.00
CA LEU A 513 3.68 -6.97 -3.16
C LEU A 513 3.54 -7.37 -1.69
N SER A 514 3.90 -6.47 -0.79
CA SER A 514 3.48 -6.61 0.60
C SER A 514 1.96 -6.49 0.74
N SER A 515 1.39 -7.10 1.77
CA SER A 515 -0.05 -7.06 2.04
C SER A 515 -0.57 -5.62 2.18
N GLN A 516 0.22 -4.72 2.80
CA GLN A 516 -0.12 -3.30 2.92
C GLN A 516 -0.08 -2.58 1.56
N ALA A 517 0.96 -2.80 0.76
CA ALA A 517 1.05 -2.20 -0.57
C ALA A 517 -0.07 -2.68 -1.50
N PHE A 518 -0.40 -3.98 -1.44
CA PHE A 518 -1.52 -4.54 -2.19
C PHE A 518 -2.85 -3.88 -1.83
N GLN A 519 -3.16 -3.74 -0.54
CA GLN A 519 -4.37 -3.05 -0.06
C GLN A 519 -4.44 -1.61 -0.57
N TYR A 520 -3.33 -0.88 -0.48
CA TYR A 520 -3.24 0.49 -0.96
C TYR A 520 -3.60 0.57 -2.45
N TRP A 521 -2.98 -0.26 -3.28
CA TRP A 521 -3.20 -0.23 -4.73
C TRP A 521 -4.55 -0.80 -5.16
N LEU A 522 -5.16 -1.68 -4.35
CA LEU A 522 -6.49 -2.23 -4.61
C LEU A 522 -7.57 -1.13 -4.52
N GLU A 523 -7.49 -0.30 -3.47
CA GLU A 523 -8.34 0.89 -3.30
C GLU A 523 -8.10 1.92 -4.41
N HIS A 524 -6.84 2.10 -4.80
CA HIS A 524 -6.42 3.15 -5.72
C HIS A 524 -6.32 2.69 -7.18
N THR A 525 -6.96 1.57 -7.56
CA THR A 525 -6.95 1.08 -8.95
C THR A 525 -7.46 2.11 -9.96
N HIS A 526 -8.41 2.97 -9.54
CA HIS A 526 -8.98 4.03 -10.35
C HIS A 526 -7.96 5.06 -10.87
N ILE A 527 -6.80 5.21 -10.20
CA ILE A 527 -5.71 6.09 -10.64
C ILE A 527 -5.27 5.71 -12.06
N PHE A 528 -5.15 4.43 -12.35
CA PHE A 528 -4.65 3.94 -13.63
C PHE A 528 -5.76 3.61 -14.64
N THR A 529 -6.94 3.20 -14.16
CA THR A 529 -8.04 2.75 -15.02
C THR A 529 -8.97 3.88 -15.46
N SER A 530 -8.96 5.03 -14.77
CA SER A 530 -9.84 6.15 -15.11
C SER A 530 -9.54 6.71 -16.49
N LYS A 531 -10.60 6.83 -17.30
CA LYS A 531 -10.55 7.51 -18.60
C LYS A 531 -10.31 9.02 -18.44
N TYR A 532 -10.67 9.58 -17.29
CA TYR A 532 -10.54 11.01 -16.98
C TYR A 532 -9.20 11.33 -16.30
N GLY A 533 -8.72 12.57 -16.45
CA GLY A 533 -7.45 13.03 -15.86
C GLY A 533 -6.20 12.43 -16.53
N LYS A 534 -5.02 12.69 -15.93
CA LYS A 534 -3.70 12.23 -16.43
C LYS A 534 -3.09 11.09 -15.60
N GLY A 535 -3.92 10.31 -14.93
CA GLY A 535 -3.50 9.12 -14.21
C GLY A 535 -2.53 9.41 -13.06
N LEU A 536 -1.48 8.58 -12.92
CA LEU A 536 -0.48 8.63 -11.85
C LEU A 536 0.15 10.02 -11.62
N TYR A 537 0.31 10.82 -12.68
CA TYR A 537 0.99 12.12 -12.59
C TYR A 537 0.06 13.29 -12.24
N GLU A 538 -1.20 12.99 -11.92
CA GLU A 538 -2.19 13.92 -11.38
C GLU A 538 -2.71 13.48 -10.00
N THR A 539 -1.93 12.66 -9.29
CA THR A 539 -2.20 12.15 -7.94
C THR A 539 -1.08 12.51 -6.96
N GLY A 540 -1.29 12.23 -5.68
CA GLY A 540 -0.39 12.67 -4.60
C GLY A 540 -0.41 14.18 -4.36
N GLY A 541 0.41 14.68 -3.43
CA GLY A 541 0.43 16.09 -3.03
C GLY A 541 0.82 17.05 -4.17
N SER A 542 1.82 16.64 -4.96
CA SER A 542 2.32 17.39 -6.14
C SER A 542 1.25 17.65 -7.21
N ARG A 543 0.14 16.89 -7.23
CA ARG A 543 -0.98 17.12 -8.16
C ARG A 543 -1.53 18.53 -8.10
N HIS A 544 -1.52 19.16 -6.91
CA HIS A 544 -2.16 20.44 -6.70
C HIS A 544 -1.43 21.54 -7.47
N ALA A 545 -0.10 21.56 -7.38
CA ALA A 545 0.74 22.47 -8.14
C ALA A 545 0.64 22.20 -9.65
N ILE A 546 0.72 20.93 -10.07
CA ILE A 546 0.66 20.54 -11.49
C ILE A 546 -0.68 20.93 -12.12
N LYS A 547 -1.81 20.61 -11.46
CA LYS A 547 -3.15 20.95 -11.95
C LYS A 547 -3.36 22.46 -12.01
N MET A 548 -2.89 23.21 -11.02
CA MET A 548 -2.97 24.66 -11.02
C MET A 548 -2.25 25.26 -12.23
N VAL A 549 -0.99 24.87 -12.47
CA VAL A 549 -0.19 25.37 -13.60
C VAL A 549 -0.86 25.04 -14.94
N ARG A 550 -1.35 23.81 -15.12
CA ARG A 550 -2.07 23.42 -16.34
C ARG A 550 -3.39 24.18 -16.52
N TYR A 551 -4.12 24.37 -15.42
CA TYR A 551 -5.36 25.14 -15.44
C TYR A 551 -5.10 26.60 -15.85
N LEU A 552 -4.02 27.22 -15.36
CA LEU A 552 -3.62 28.56 -15.78
C LEU A 552 -3.31 28.60 -17.28
N PHE A 553 -2.56 27.63 -17.81
CA PHE A 553 -2.30 27.58 -19.25
C PHE A 553 -3.58 27.44 -20.08
N LYS A 554 -4.58 26.71 -19.57
CA LYS A 554 -5.89 26.61 -20.21
C LYS A 554 -6.66 27.93 -20.18
N VAL A 555 -6.73 28.59 -19.03
CA VAL A 555 -7.46 29.87 -18.87
C VAL A 555 -6.85 30.98 -19.72
N PHE A 556 -5.52 31.05 -19.82
CA PHE A 556 -4.81 32.04 -20.61
C PHE A 556 -4.55 31.63 -22.08
N GLY A 557 -5.12 30.51 -22.55
CA GLY A 557 -5.00 30.07 -23.94
C GLY A 557 -3.58 29.68 -24.39
N LEU A 558 -2.72 29.28 -23.44
CA LEU A 558 -1.31 28.94 -23.68
C LEU A 558 -1.07 27.46 -23.99
N GLU A 559 -2.11 26.61 -23.98
CA GLU A 559 -1.97 25.16 -24.25
C GLU A 559 -1.22 24.88 -25.57
N GLY A 560 -1.49 25.67 -26.62
CA GLY A 560 -0.78 25.56 -27.90
C GLY A 560 0.71 25.93 -27.81
N GLN A 561 1.08 26.91 -26.99
CA GLN A 561 2.49 27.29 -26.78
C GLN A 561 3.22 26.23 -25.95
N VAL A 562 2.58 25.69 -24.91
CA VAL A 562 3.11 24.59 -24.10
C VAL A 562 3.34 23.35 -24.95
N LYS A 563 2.39 23.04 -25.85
CA LYS A 563 2.55 21.94 -26.80
C LYS A 563 3.77 22.16 -27.71
N LYS A 564 3.91 23.36 -28.30
CA LYS A 564 5.09 23.72 -29.10
C LYS A 564 6.39 23.61 -28.30
N LEU A 565 6.41 24.04 -27.04
CA LEU A 565 7.58 23.91 -26.16
C LEU A 565 7.99 22.44 -25.98
N CYS A 566 7.02 21.55 -25.78
CA CYS A 566 7.24 20.11 -25.62
C CYS A 566 7.55 19.38 -26.95
N GLU A 567 7.31 20.01 -28.10
CA GLU A 567 7.56 19.46 -29.44
C GLU A 567 8.77 20.10 -30.14
N ALA A 568 9.34 21.16 -29.55
CA ALA A 568 10.47 21.89 -30.12
C ALA A 568 11.65 20.95 -30.40
N GLN A 569 12.38 21.21 -31.48
CA GLN A 569 13.52 20.38 -31.91
C GLN A 569 14.86 21.01 -31.56
N THR A 570 14.89 22.31 -31.27
CA THR A 570 16.12 23.05 -30.94
C THR A 570 15.93 23.98 -29.75
N LEU A 571 17.03 24.31 -29.07
CA LEU A 571 17.01 25.30 -27.99
C LEU A 571 16.62 26.69 -28.49
N ALA A 572 16.97 27.06 -29.73
CA ALA A 572 16.60 28.36 -30.30
C ALA A 572 15.06 28.50 -30.38
N GLU A 573 14.37 27.49 -30.93
CA GLU A 573 12.91 27.45 -30.99
C GLU A 573 12.28 27.48 -29.59
N GLN A 574 12.82 26.71 -28.64
CA GLN A 574 12.35 26.69 -27.26
C GLN A 574 12.45 28.08 -26.59
N ARG A 575 13.56 28.78 -26.82
CA ARG A 575 13.83 30.14 -26.30
C ARG A 575 12.89 31.18 -26.91
N GLU A 576 12.47 31.02 -28.17
CA GLU A 576 11.49 31.91 -28.80
C GLU A 576 10.08 31.75 -28.20
N ILE A 577 9.73 30.55 -27.74
CA ILE A 577 8.42 30.25 -27.14
C ILE A 577 8.34 30.75 -25.70
N TRP A 578 9.45 30.64 -24.95
CA TRP A 578 9.48 30.87 -23.51
C TRP A 578 8.90 32.21 -23.03
N PRO A 579 9.20 33.38 -23.63
CA PRO A 579 8.68 34.67 -23.17
C PRO A 579 7.15 34.71 -23.04
N LYS A 580 6.42 34.01 -23.93
CA LYS A 580 4.95 33.96 -23.91
C LYS A 580 4.42 33.17 -22.71
N ILE A 581 5.08 32.06 -22.38
CA ILE A 581 4.72 31.21 -21.24
C ILE A 581 5.15 31.88 -19.93
N ARG A 582 6.37 32.43 -19.91
CA ARG A 582 6.96 33.15 -18.78
C ARG A 582 6.09 34.31 -18.32
N ALA A 583 5.49 35.07 -19.24
CA ALA A 583 4.62 36.20 -18.90
C ALA A 583 3.45 35.82 -17.98
N VAL A 584 2.90 34.61 -18.13
CA VAL A 584 1.81 34.11 -17.29
C VAL A 584 2.34 33.47 -16.01
N LEU A 585 3.36 32.61 -16.11
CA LEU A 585 3.96 31.93 -14.95
C LEU A 585 4.59 32.91 -13.94
N MET A 586 5.16 34.01 -14.43
CA MET A 586 5.83 35.03 -13.60
C MET A 586 4.95 36.26 -13.35
N SER A 587 3.65 36.18 -13.64
CA SER A 587 2.73 37.30 -13.43
C SER A 587 2.60 37.66 -11.94
N LYS A 588 2.59 38.95 -11.62
CA LYS A 588 2.45 39.46 -10.24
C LYS A 588 1.24 38.89 -9.46
N PRO A 589 0.06 38.68 -10.08
CA PRO A 589 -1.09 38.11 -9.36
C PRO A 589 -0.88 36.63 -8.97
N LEU A 590 -0.26 35.84 -9.85
CA LEU A 590 0.04 34.43 -9.59
C LEU A 590 1.11 34.29 -8.51
N HIS A 591 2.15 35.13 -8.59
CA HIS A 591 3.19 35.22 -7.57
C HIS A 591 2.60 35.61 -6.20
N TRP A 592 1.71 36.61 -6.17
CA TRP A 592 1.03 37.00 -4.94
C TRP A 592 0.17 35.87 -4.36
N ALA A 593 -0.60 35.14 -5.17
CA ALA A 593 -1.43 34.02 -4.72
C ALA A 593 -0.61 32.81 -4.22
N VAL A 594 0.50 32.48 -4.89
CA VAL A 594 1.37 31.34 -4.54
C VAL A 594 2.22 31.64 -3.31
N VAL A 595 2.71 32.88 -3.15
CA VAL A 595 3.58 33.28 -2.03
C VAL A 595 2.81 33.68 -0.78
N SER A 596 1.57 34.18 -0.91
CA SER A 596 0.76 34.61 0.25
C SER A 596 0.17 33.46 1.06
N THR A 597 0.15 32.23 0.52
CA THR A 597 -0.49 31.09 1.18
C THR A 597 0.57 30.09 1.65
N GLU A 598 1.02 30.18 2.91
CA GLU A 598 1.94 29.20 3.52
C GLU A 598 1.45 27.75 3.39
N TRP A 599 0.12 27.59 3.40
CA TRP A 599 -0.58 26.36 3.12
C TRP A 599 -0.26 25.75 1.74
N PHE A 600 -0.06 26.57 0.71
CA PHE A 600 0.24 26.09 -0.64
C PHE A 600 1.69 25.55 -0.74
N ALA A 601 2.67 26.26 -0.18
CA ALA A 601 4.06 25.79 -0.17
C ALA A 601 4.21 24.45 0.56
N TRP A 602 3.51 24.26 1.69
CA TRP A 602 3.56 23.03 2.46
C TRP A 602 2.73 21.90 1.82
N LYS A 603 1.48 22.16 1.41
CA LYS A 603 0.56 21.12 0.93
C LYS A 603 0.73 20.76 -0.55
N ALA A 604 1.20 21.69 -1.40
CA ALA A 604 1.34 21.46 -2.84
C ALA A 604 2.80 21.24 -3.29
N ALA A 605 3.77 21.83 -2.59
CA ALA A 605 5.20 21.70 -2.92
C ALA A 605 6.03 20.96 -1.87
N GLY A 606 5.47 20.66 -0.69
CA GLY A 606 6.17 19.92 0.38
C GLY A 606 7.32 20.69 1.04
N VAL A 607 7.41 22.02 0.85
CA VAL A 607 8.53 22.85 1.31
C VAL A 607 8.27 23.34 2.74
N PRO A 608 9.12 23.00 3.72
CA PRO A 608 8.99 23.49 5.10
C PRO A 608 9.36 24.97 5.24
N ARG A 609 8.90 25.58 6.34
CA ARG A 609 9.20 26.99 6.67
C ARG A 609 10.70 27.26 6.80
N ASN A 610 11.46 26.33 7.37
CA ASN A 610 12.92 26.48 7.56
C ASN A 610 13.65 26.55 6.21
N GLN A 611 13.32 25.66 5.28
CA GLN A 611 13.87 25.71 3.92
C GLN A 611 13.50 27.01 3.19
N ARG A 612 12.26 27.51 3.35
CA ARG A 612 11.86 28.82 2.81
C ARG A 612 12.71 29.95 3.40
N ASN A 613 12.94 29.95 4.71
CA ASN A 613 13.75 30.98 5.36
C ASN A 613 15.19 30.98 4.83
N MET A 614 15.76 29.79 4.54
CA MET A 614 17.09 29.69 3.92
C MET A 614 17.16 30.35 2.55
N ILE A 615 16.11 30.24 1.72
CA ILE A 615 16.04 30.93 0.42
C ILE A 615 16.06 32.45 0.61
N VAL A 616 15.28 32.94 1.57
CA VAL A 616 15.22 34.37 1.91
C VAL A 616 16.61 34.84 2.36
N ASP A 617 17.21 34.18 3.35
CA ASP A 617 18.51 34.55 3.90
C ASP A 617 19.62 34.57 2.83
N ASP A 618 19.65 33.59 1.91
CA ASP A 618 20.61 33.55 0.80
C ASP A 618 20.45 34.77 -0.13
N TYR A 619 19.21 35.17 -0.43
CA TYR A 619 18.92 36.36 -1.23
C TYR A 619 19.39 37.65 -0.54
N PHE A 620 19.16 37.79 0.78
CA PHE A 620 19.63 38.95 1.55
C PHE A 620 21.16 39.05 1.56
N LYS A 621 21.86 37.93 1.80
CA LYS A 621 23.32 37.86 1.78
C LYS A 621 23.90 38.30 0.43
N ARG A 622 23.33 37.82 -0.69
CA ARG A 622 23.78 38.17 -2.04
C ARG A 622 23.65 39.67 -2.36
N LEU A 623 22.61 40.32 -1.84
CA LEU A 623 22.36 41.74 -2.05
C LEU A 623 23.00 42.65 -0.98
N GLY A 624 23.69 42.09 0.02
CA GLY A 624 24.30 42.86 1.10
C GLY A 624 23.28 43.60 1.99
N LEU A 625 22.04 43.09 2.08
CA LEU A 625 20.95 43.71 2.84
C LEU A 625 21.04 43.32 4.33
N THR A 626 20.84 44.27 5.25
CA THR A 626 20.90 44.01 6.71
C THR A 626 19.59 43.41 7.24
N LYS A 627 19.66 42.67 8.35
CA LYS A 627 18.49 42.05 9.01
C LYS A 627 17.43 43.06 9.44
N ASP A 628 17.77 44.33 9.64
CA ASP A 628 16.80 45.38 10.00
C ASP A 628 15.88 45.77 8.84
N MET A 629 16.27 45.44 7.60
CA MET A 629 15.44 45.59 6.39
C MET A 629 14.49 44.39 6.18
N ASN A 630 14.47 43.38 7.07
CA ASN A 630 13.67 42.14 6.96
C ASN A 630 12.14 42.33 6.98
N GLN A 631 11.63 43.47 7.46
CA GLN A 631 10.22 43.54 7.89
C GLN A 631 9.22 43.82 6.75
N GLY A 632 9.67 44.04 5.52
CA GLY A 632 8.78 44.23 4.38
C GLY A 632 8.29 42.90 3.78
N LYS A 633 6.99 42.59 3.88
CA LYS A 633 6.34 41.46 3.15
C LYS A 633 6.69 41.44 1.65
N ASP A 634 6.97 42.60 1.06
CA ASP A 634 7.36 42.76 -0.34
C ASP A 634 8.74 42.16 -0.66
N ILE A 635 9.70 42.18 0.27
CA ILE A 635 11.08 41.68 0.03
C ILE A 635 11.13 40.16 0.10
N SER A 636 10.43 39.53 1.04
CA SER A 636 10.29 38.06 1.08
C SER A 636 9.64 37.54 -0.21
N GLY A 637 8.61 38.25 -0.72
CA GLY A 637 8.02 37.91 -2.01
C GLY A 637 9.01 37.98 -3.17
N ARG A 638 9.81 39.05 -3.25
CA ARG A 638 10.85 39.20 -4.28
C ARG A 638 11.93 38.11 -4.21
N SER A 639 12.34 37.69 -3.01
CA SER A 639 13.33 36.62 -2.87
C SER A 639 12.85 35.28 -3.45
N ILE A 640 11.61 34.88 -3.16
CA ILE A 640 11.01 33.66 -3.71
C ILE A 640 10.78 33.79 -5.21
N TRP A 641 10.35 34.97 -5.68
CA TRP A 641 10.23 35.24 -7.12
C TRP A 641 11.55 35.03 -7.84
N GLN A 642 12.62 35.65 -7.33
CA GLN A 642 13.96 35.53 -7.91
C GLN A 642 14.44 34.09 -7.88
N TYR A 643 14.19 33.36 -6.79
CA TYR A 643 14.54 31.95 -6.69
C TYR A 643 13.88 31.11 -7.78
N VAL A 644 12.59 31.35 -8.06
CA VAL A 644 11.85 30.67 -9.13
C VAL A 644 12.34 31.07 -10.53
N VAL A 645 12.68 32.34 -10.73
CA VAL A 645 13.28 32.83 -11.99
C VAL A 645 14.63 32.15 -12.23
N ASP A 646 15.49 32.10 -11.22
CA ASP A 646 16.79 31.44 -11.26
C ASP A 646 16.65 29.91 -11.42
N THR A 647 15.50 29.32 -11.03
CA THR A 647 15.15 27.92 -11.34
C THR A 647 14.81 27.75 -12.82
N LEU A 648 13.80 28.48 -13.30
CA LEU A 648 13.11 28.16 -14.55
C LEU A 648 13.76 28.75 -15.80
N ASP A 649 14.23 30.01 -15.74
CA ASP A 649 14.80 30.67 -16.92
C ASP A 649 16.05 29.92 -17.43
N PRO A 650 17.03 29.51 -16.57
CA PRO A 650 18.18 28.73 -17.02
C PRO A 650 17.79 27.36 -17.58
N VAL A 651 16.82 26.67 -16.97
CA VAL A 651 16.36 25.35 -17.44
C VAL A 651 15.90 25.41 -18.89
N ILE A 652 15.08 26.42 -19.21
CA ILE A 652 14.56 26.60 -20.57
C ILE A 652 15.64 27.09 -21.54
N ASN A 653 16.66 27.78 -21.04
CA ASN A 653 17.77 28.24 -21.87
C ASN A 653 18.80 27.15 -22.17
N GLU A 654 19.08 26.26 -21.21
CA GLU A 654 20.21 25.31 -21.28
C GLU A 654 19.80 23.86 -21.53
N THR A 655 18.55 23.49 -21.22
CA THR A 655 18.09 22.10 -21.33
C THR A 655 16.91 21.97 -22.29
N MET A 656 16.87 20.87 -23.04
CA MET A 656 15.80 20.64 -24.01
C MET A 656 14.63 19.89 -23.36
N ILE A 657 13.46 20.54 -23.25
CA ILE A 657 12.28 19.96 -22.59
C ILE A 657 11.73 18.76 -23.36
N SER A 658 11.74 18.82 -24.69
CA SER A 658 11.08 17.84 -25.55
C SER A 658 11.74 16.44 -25.54
N ASN A 659 13.06 16.36 -25.32
CA ASN A 659 13.82 15.10 -25.46
C ASN A 659 14.81 14.79 -24.34
N ASP A 660 15.22 15.76 -23.51
CA ASP A 660 16.25 15.52 -22.47
C ASP A 660 15.75 15.77 -21.04
N ASN A 661 14.88 16.76 -20.84
CA ASN A 661 14.41 17.18 -19.54
C ASN A 661 13.00 16.64 -19.23
N TYR A 662 12.95 15.37 -18.80
CA TYR A 662 11.70 14.68 -18.55
C TYR A 662 10.93 15.21 -17.34
N PHE A 663 11.59 15.89 -16.40
CA PHE A 663 10.97 16.39 -15.17
C PHE A 663 9.89 17.43 -15.48
N TYR A 664 10.27 18.45 -16.26
CA TYR A 664 9.35 19.49 -16.70
C TYR A 664 8.43 19.00 -17.81
N PHE A 665 8.92 18.16 -18.72
CA PHE A 665 8.07 17.53 -19.75
C PHE A 665 6.87 16.82 -19.11
N LEU A 666 7.11 16.02 -18.07
CA LEU A 666 6.08 15.30 -17.33
C LEU A 666 5.08 16.25 -16.68
N CYS A 667 5.57 17.31 -16.03
CA CYS A 667 4.72 18.34 -15.41
C CYS A 667 3.81 19.02 -16.43
N LEU A 668 4.26 19.20 -17.68
CA LEU A 668 3.48 19.82 -18.74
C LEU A 668 2.51 18.84 -19.40
N GLN A 669 2.94 17.62 -19.73
CA GLN A 669 2.16 16.67 -20.54
C GLN A 669 1.30 15.69 -19.72
N GLY A 670 1.73 15.38 -18.49
CA GLY A 670 1.09 14.40 -17.61
C GLY A 670 1.43 12.96 -17.95
N GLN A 671 2.47 12.76 -18.75
CA GLN A 671 3.04 11.46 -19.13
C GLN A 671 4.44 11.69 -19.67
N PHE A 672 5.27 10.65 -19.69
CA PHE A 672 6.54 10.65 -20.38
C PHE A 672 6.36 10.37 -21.88
N SER A 673 7.37 10.74 -22.68
CA SER A 673 7.45 10.33 -24.09
C SER A 673 8.52 9.27 -24.27
N ARG A 674 8.44 8.49 -25.35
CA ARG A 674 9.48 7.49 -25.69
C ARG A 674 10.87 8.09 -25.93
N ARG A 675 10.97 9.41 -26.12
CA ARG A 675 12.23 10.15 -26.30
C ARG A 675 12.69 10.82 -25.01
N CYS A 676 11.76 11.24 -24.15
CA CYS A 676 12.02 12.00 -22.93
C CYS A 676 11.41 11.26 -21.72
N HIS A 677 12.21 10.41 -21.08
CA HIS A 677 11.80 9.60 -19.93
C HIS A 677 12.99 9.30 -19.00
N PRO A 678 12.74 8.96 -17.73
CA PRO A 678 13.74 8.43 -16.81
C PRO A 678 14.45 7.18 -17.38
N THR A 679 15.74 7.00 -17.06
CA THR A 679 16.54 5.88 -17.57
C THR A 679 15.95 4.52 -17.18
N TYR A 680 15.36 4.39 -15.98
CA TYR A 680 14.76 3.15 -15.50
C TYR A 680 13.58 2.66 -16.36
N LEU A 681 12.94 3.55 -17.14
CA LEU A 681 11.87 3.20 -18.09
C LEU A 681 12.39 2.77 -19.47
N SER A 682 13.71 2.82 -19.70
CA SER A 682 14.29 2.37 -20.97
C SER A 682 14.16 0.86 -21.13
N PRO A 683 14.07 0.33 -22.38
CA PRO A 683 14.08 -1.11 -22.63
C PRO A 683 15.31 -1.81 -22.04
N LYS A 684 16.48 -1.14 -22.11
CA LYS A 684 17.74 -1.65 -21.56
C LYS A 684 17.68 -1.79 -20.03
N ALA A 685 17.14 -0.79 -19.35
CA ALA A 685 16.97 -0.84 -17.90
C ALA A 685 15.97 -1.93 -17.50
N HIS A 686 14.89 -2.11 -18.26
CA HIS A 686 13.91 -3.17 -18.01
C HIS A 686 14.54 -4.56 -18.07
N VAL A 687 15.35 -4.88 -19.08
CA VAL A 687 16.07 -6.17 -19.15
C VAL A 687 16.93 -6.40 -17.89
N LYS A 688 17.58 -5.36 -17.38
CA LYS A 688 18.42 -5.47 -16.17
C LYS A 688 17.58 -5.62 -14.90
N LEU A 689 16.57 -4.78 -14.72
CA LEU A 689 15.74 -4.75 -13.50
C LEU A 689 14.76 -5.92 -13.42
N SER A 690 14.40 -6.52 -14.54
CA SER A 690 13.57 -7.75 -14.59
C SER A 690 14.38 -9.04 -14.48
N SER A 691 15.71 -8.96 -14.34
CA SER A 691 16.54 -10.15 -14.17
C SER A 691 16.33 -10.78 -12.78
N PRO A 692 16.38 -12.12 -12.63
CA PRO A 692 16.28 -12.78 -11.34
C PRO A 692 17.35 -12.25 -10.37
N GLY A 693 16.93 -11.91 -9.15
CA GLY A 693 17.80 -11.37 -8.11
C GLY A 693 18.18 -9.89 -8.25
N ALA A 694 17.65 -9.16 -9.24
CA ALA A 694 17.95 -7.73 -9.44
C ALA A 694 17.63 -6.84 -8.22
N PHE A 695 16.72 -7.30 -7.35
CA PHE A 695 16.26 -6.59 -6.16
C PHE A 695 16.70 -7.24 -4.85
N ASP A 696 17.55 -8.27 -4.86
CA ASP A 696 17.98 -8.97 -3.64
C ASP A 696 18.71 -8.04 -2.65
N GLY A 697 19.38 -7.01 -3.18
CA GLY A 697 20.04 -5.94 -2.43
C GLY A 697 19.13 -4.76 -2.06
N LEU A 698 17.83 -4.76 -2.36
CA LEU A 698 16.94 -3.65 -2.01
C LEU A 698 16.29 -3.87 -0.63
N ARG A 699 16.38 -2.87 0.24
CA ARG A 699 15.66 -2.83 1.52
C ARG A 699 14.85 -1.55 1.61
N ILE A 700 13.53 -1.67 1.79
CA ILE A 700 12.59 -0.55 1.88
C ILE A 700 12.19 -0.38 3.35
N HIS A 701 12.59 0.74 3.95
CA HIS A 701 12.36 1.08 5.34
C HIS A 701 11.27 2.15 5.44
N THR A 702 10.25 1.89 6.26
CA THR A 702 9.21 2.89 6.58
C THR A 702 9.45 3.45 7.96
N ASP A 703 10.27 4.50 8.01
CA ASP A 703 10.68 5.14 9.26
C ASP A 703 11.44 6.45 9.01
N GLU A 704 11.77 7.14 10.10
CA GLU A 704 12.72 8.24 10.08
C GLU A 704 14.15 7.75 9.78
N ILE A 705 14.91 8.56 9.04
CA ILE A 705 16.30 8.26 8.67
C ILE A 705 17.15 7.92 9.90
N ASN A 706 16.99 8.67 10.99
CA ASN A 706 17.74 8.48 12.23
C ASN A 706 17.43 7.15 12.93
N GLU A 707 16.21 6.64 12.82
CA GLU A 707 15.80 5.33 13.37
C GLU A 707 16.37 4.18 12.52
N VAL A 708 16.37 4.34 11.19
CA VAL A 708 16.98 3.36 10.28
C VAL A 708 18.49 3.27 10.50
N ILE A 709 19.19 4.41 10.53
CA ILE A 709 20.64 4.46 10.72
C ILE A 709 21.06 3.78 12.02
N LYS A 710 20.29 3.98 13.11
CA LYS A 710 20.55 3.33 14.41
C LYS A 710 20.52 1.80 14.33
N ARG A 711 19.80 1.24 13.34
CA ARG A 711 19.60 -0.19 13.12
C ARG A 711 20.48 -0.76 12.01
N ILE A 712 21.35 0.05 11.41
CA ILE A 712 22.35 -0.38 10.44
C ILE A 712 23.65 -0.69 11.18
N THR A 713 24.33 -1.78 10.81
CA THR A 713 25.62 -2.13 11.39
C THR A 713 26.60 -0.95 11.23
N PRO A 714 27.25 -0.49 12.32
CA PRO A 714 28.22 0.59 12.27
C PRO A 714 29.34 0.32 11.25
N ARG A 715 29.80 1.37 10.55
CA ARG A 715 30.85 1.31 9.52
C ARG A 715 30.53 0.42 8.31
N SER A 716 29.25 0.21 7.99
CA SER A 716 28.81 -0.60 6.84
C SER A 716 28.38 0.23 5.63
N LEU A 717 27.87 1.45 5.85
CA LEU A 717 27.43 2.35 4.78
C LEU A 717 28.63 2.93 4.04
N THR A 718 28.55 3.02 2.72
CA THR A 718 29.57 3.68 1.88
C THR A 718 29.07 5.01 1.33
N ILE A 719 27.77 5.11 1.05
CA ILE A 719 27.12 6.29 0.49
C ILE A 719 25.82 6.56 1.26
N ALA A 720 25.59 7.81 1.64
CA ALA A 720 24.30 8.27 2.15
C ALA A 720 23.76 9.42 1.29
N VAL A 721 22.53 9.32 0.85
CA VAL A 721 21.87 10.21 -0.11
C VAL A 721 20.66 10.81 0.63
N ILE A 722 20.91 11.88 1.38
CA ILE A 722 19.94 12.48 2.32
C ILE A 722 19.21 13.69 1.72
N MET A 723 19.54 14.09 0.49
CA MET A 723 18.89 15.18 -0.23
C MET A 723 18.82 16.47 0.59
N ASP A 724 17.67 17.13 0.59
CA ASP A 724 17.39 18.38 1.29
C ASP A 724 16.74 18.19 2.65
N SER A 725 16.75 16.97 3.20
CA SER A 725 16.17 16.71 4.53
C SER A 725 16.78 17.59 5.61
N MET A 726 18.04 17.99 5.44
CA MET A 726 18.74 18.88 6.37
C MET A 726 18.19 20.31 6.35
N ASP A 727 17.60 20.78 5.24
CA ASP A 727 16.98 22.12 5.14
C ASP A 727 15.72 22.23 6.03
N TRP A 728 15.20 21.10 6.50
CA TRP A 728 13.96 21.03 7.27
C TRP A 728 14.20 21.29 8.76
N PHE A 729 15.43 21.06 9.23
CA PHE A 729 15.76 21.25 10.64
C PHE A 729 15.78 22.71 11.03
N ASP A 730 15.50 22.93 12.31
CA ASP A 730 15.64 24.24 12.94
C ASP A 730 17.14 24.56 13.11
N PRO A 731 17.62 25.71 12.59
CA PRO A 731 19.00 26.16 12.79
C PRO A 731 19.42 26.28 14.26
N GLU A 732 18.47 26.52 15.17
CA GLU A 732 18.72 26.62 16.62
C GLU A 732 18.60 25.26 17.34
N GLY A 733 18.12 24.23 16.64
CA GLY A 733 17.96 22.87 17.16
C GLY A 733 19.23 22.02 17.10
N THR A 734 19.22 20.90 17.81
CA THR A 734 20.34 19.93 17.84
C THR A 734 20.21 18.81 16.81
N GLU A 735 19.07 18.70 16.11
CA GLU A 735 18.72 17.59 15.22
C GLU A 735 19.72 17.38 14.08
N ALA A 736 20.21 18.47 13.45
CA ALA A 736 21.21 18.39 12.40
C ALA A 736 22.53 17.79 12.89
N SER A 737 22.96 18.18 14.09
CA SER A 737 24.18 17.66 14.74
C SER A 737 24.01 16.19 15.10
N ILE A 738 22.87 15.82 15.69
CA ILE A 738 22.53 14.42 16.03
C ILE A 738 22.52 13.53 14.78
N GLN A 739 21.93 14.01 13.67
CA GLN A 739 21.92 13.26 12.42
C GLN A 739 23.33 13.12 11.84
N ALA A 740 24.16 14.16 11.88
CA ALA A 740 25.56 14.09 11.45
C ALA A 740 26.35 13.05 12.27
N GLN A 741 26.19 13.02 13.60
CA GLN A 741 26.81 12.03 14.48
C GLN A 741 26.38 10.59 14.14
N LYS A 742 25.07 10.37 13.95
CA LYS A 742 24.53 9.06 13.58
C LYS A 742 25.08 8.60 12.22
N LEU A 743 25.13 9.49 11.24
CA LEU A 743 25.73 9.22 9.93
C LEU A 743 27.22 8.90 10.05
N ASN A 744 27.96 9.61 10.92
CA ASN A 744 29.37 9.30 11.17
C ASN A 744 29.52 7.85 11.64
N HIS A 745 28.76 7.42 12.64
CA HIS A 745 28.85 6.06 13.17
C HIS A 745 28.49 4.96 12.16
N ALA A 746 27.55 5.22 11.25
CA ALA A 746 27.11 4.23 10.26
C ALA A 746 28.01 4.15 9.02
N LEU A 747 28.62 5.26 8.60
CA LEU A 747 29.51 5.31 7.44
C LEU A 747 30.89 4.71 7.75
N LYS A 748 31.46 3.99 6.78
CA LYS A 748 32.89 3.66 6.80
C LYS A 748 33.74 4.93 6.66
N MET A 749 35.01 4.84 7.04
CA MET A 749 35.98 5.89 6.68
C MET A 749 35.98 6.13 5.16
N ASP A 750 36.09 7.38 4.76
CA ASP A 750 35.93 7.85 3.37
C ASP A 750 34.50 7.64 2.80
N GLY A 751 33.54 7.24 3.63
CA GLY A 751 32.13 7.22 3.28
C GLY A 751 31.62 8.62 2.94
N ARG A 752 30.71 8.71 1.98
CA ARG A 752 30.28 9.99 1.38
C ARG A 752 28.79 10.24 1.59
N ILE A 753 28.47 11.46 1.98
CA ILE A 753 27.10 11.95 2.09
C ILE A 753 26.87 12.90 0.92
N LEU A 754 25.84 12.64 0.11
CA LEU A 754 25.32 13.57 -0.88
C LEU A 754 24.10 14.27 -0.32
N LEU A 755 24.16 15.59 -0.25
CA LEU A 755 23.05 16.46 0.14
C LEU A 755 22.85 17.57 -0.89
N ARG A 756 21.62 18.06 -0.96
CA ARG A 756 21.20 19.18 -1.81
C ARG A 756 20.53 20.22 -0.93
N SER A 757 20.66 21.50 -1.25
CA SER A 757 20.09 22.57 -0.41
C SER A 757 19.48 23.69 -1.23
N ALA A 758 18.44 24.30 -0.69
CA ALA A 758 17.84 25.54 -1.19
C ALA A 758 18.73 26.78 -0.96
N SER A 759 19.82 26.69 -0.18
CA SER A 759 20.83 27.75 -0.03
C SER A 759 22.16 27.38 -0.70
N ILE A 760 22.94 28.39 -1.07
CA ILE A 760 24.32 28.21 -1.58
C ILE A 760 25.30 27.85 -0.46
N GLU A 761 25.01 28.31 0.76
CA GLU A 761 25.83 28.11 1.97
C GLU A 761 24.94 27.66 3.13
N PRO A 762 24.54 26.38 3.16
CA PRO A 762 23.68 25.86 4.21
C PRO A 762 24.37 25.90 5.58
N TRP A 763 23.64 26.34 6.61
CA TRP A 763 24.16 26.52 7.98
C TRP A 763 24.65 25.20 8.62
N TYR A 764 24.02 24.08 8.28
CA TYR A 764 24.34 22.76 8.85
C TYR A 764 25.61 22.12 8.27
N ILE A 765 26.25 22.72 7.26
CA ILE A 765 27.57 22.22 6.78
C ILE A 765 28.60 22.26 7.91
N LYS A 766 28.58 23.33 8.70
CA LYS A 766 29.42 23.46 9.89
C LYS A 766 29.18 22.33 10.90
N GLN A 767 27.92 21.89 11.03
CA GLN A 767 27.57 20.76 11.91
C GLN A 767 28.18 19.44 11.40
N PHE A 768 28.26 19.21 10.09
CA PHE A 768 28.99 18.06 9.56
C PHE A 768 30.49 18.16 9.83
N GLU A 769 31.09 19.35 9.65
CA GLU A 769 32.52 19.56 9.89
C GLU A 769 32.91 19.35 11.36
N GLU A 770 32.11 19.89 12.28
CA GLU A 770 32.26 19.70 13.74
C GLU A 770 32.13 18.22 14.15
N ASN A 771 31.38 17.41 13.38
CA ASN A 771 31.14 15.99 13.63
C ASN A 771 31.96 15.04 12.73
N GLY A 772 33.16 15.46 12.32
CA GLY A 772 34.17 14.58 11.73
C GLY A 772 34.07 14.36 10.22
N PHE A 773 33.42 15.27 9.50
CA PHE A 773 33.36 15.27 8.04
C PHE A 773 34.18 16.42 7.44
N THR A 774 34.58 16.26 6.19
CA THR A 774 35.05 17.35 5.34
C THR A 774 34.00 17.58 4.26
N ALA A 775 33.46 18.80 4.20
CA ALA A 775 32.42 19.16 3.25
C ALA A 775 33.00 19.85 2.01
N ARG A 776 32.50 19.49 0.83
CA ARG A 776 32.85 20.15 -0.43
C ARG A 776 31.60 20.45 -1.23
N ARG A 777 31.42 21.71 -1.61
CA ARG A 777 30.38 22.10 -2.57
C ARG A 777 30.79 21.59 -3.94
N VAL A 778 29.95 20.74 -4.53
CA VAL A 778 30.21 20.08 -5.82
C VAL A 778 29.31 20.60 -6.94
N GLY A 779 28.31 21.39 -6.60
CA GLY A 779 27.48 22.14 -7.53
C GLY A 779 26.89 23.37 -6.84
N ALA A 780 26.72 24.44 -7.61
CA ALA A 780 26.08 25.67 -7.17
C ALA A 780 25.34 26.29 -8.36
N ARG A 781 24.15 26.82 -8.09
CA ARG A 781 23.31 27.51 -9.05
C ARG A 781 23.44 29.01 -8.83
N PHE A 782 24.02 29.68 -9.82
CA PHE A 782 24.05 31.14 -9.88
C PHE A 782 23.05 31.66 -10.91
N PRO A 783 22.59 32.92 -10.80
CA PRO A 783 21.66 33.50 -11.77
C PRO A 783 22.13 33.27 -13.21
N GLY A 784 21.25 32.73 -14.04
CA GLY A 784 21.53 32.45 -15.45
C GLY A 784 22.23 31.10 -15.75
N SER A 785 22.46 30.24 -14.75
CA SER A 785 23.12 28.93 -14.95
C SER A 785 22.30 27.77 -14.35
N CYS A 786 22.41 26.57 -14.93
CA CYS A 786 21.86 25.35 -14.35
C CYS A 786 22.87 24.55 -13.52
N ILE A 787 22.46 24.06 -12.36
CA ILE A 787 23.23 23.05 -11.59
C ILE A 787 23.00 21.63 -12.13
N ASP A 788 21.78 21.34 -12.58
CA ASP A 788 21.36 20.08 -13.21
C ASP A 788 20.09 20.32 -14.06
N ARG A 789 19.50 19.25 -14.64
CA ARG A 789 18.31 19.38 -15.49
C ARG A 789 17.06 19.80 -14.71
N VAL A 790 17.03 19.62 -13.40
CA VAL A 790 15.91 20.05 -12.57
C VAL A 790 16.11 21.50 -12.12
N ASN A 791 17.33 21.87 -11.74
CA ASN A 791 17.73 23.18 -11.28
C ASN A 791 16.95 23.73 -10.06
N MET A 792 16.33 22.84 -9.27
CA MET A 792 15.48 23.23 -8.13
C MET A 792 16.30 23.70 -6.94
N TYR A 793 17.45 23.07 -6.68
CA TYR A 793 18.29 23.36 -5.53
C TYR A 793 19.36 24.40 -5.87
N ALA A 794 19.72 25.21 -4.88
CA ALA A 794 20.76 26.21 -5.03
C ALA A 794 22.16 25.58 -4.97
N SER A 795 22.37 24.54 -4.18
CA SER A 795 23.68 23.87 -4.11
C SER A 795 23.59 22.36 -3.90
N THR A 796 24.69 21.67 -4.24
CA THR A 796 24.91 20.24 -3.99
C THR A 796 26.26 20.08 -3.30
N TRP A 797 26.30 19.24 -2.27
CA TRP A 797 27.48 19.03 -1.43
C TRP A 797 27.80 17.55 -1.27
N ILE A 798 29.10 17.25 -1.16
CA ILE A 798 29.60 15.96 -0.70
C ILE A 798 30.31 16.17 0.63
N CYS A 799 29.80 15.55 1.69
CA CYS A 799 30.48 15.47 2.99
C CYS A 799 31.16 14.11 3.10
N THR A 800 32.49 14.09 3.22
CA THR A 800 33.29 12.85 3.31
C THR A 800 33.72 12.64 4.75
N LYS A 801 33.51 11.44 5.29
CA LYS A 801 33.94 11.10 6.65
C LYS A 801 35.46 11.01 6.72
N THR A 802 36.07 11.90 7.51
CA THR A 802 37.54 11.99 7.68
C THR A 802 38.00 11.74 9.11
N LYS A 803 37.09 11.75 10.08
CA LYS A 803 37.38 11.42 11.48
C LYS A 803 36.26 10.56 12.09
N GLU A 804 36.66 9.54 12.83
CA GLU A 804 35.74 8.74 13.65
C GLU A 804 35.39 9.49 14.93
N LEU A 805 34.11 9.51 15.30
CA LEU A 805 33.68 9.99 16.60
C LEU A 805 33.81 8.87 17.63
N GLU A 806 34.39 9.16 18.80
CA GLU A 806 34.41 8.21 19.91
C GLU A 806 32.97 7.97 20.38
N ARG A 807 32.59 6.68 20.52
CA ARG A 807 31.28 6.35 21.08
C ARG A 807 31.22 6.90 22.50
N PRO A 808 30.11 7.56 22.91
CA PRO A 808 29.86 7.80 24.32
C PRO A 808 29.85 6.44 25.02
N THR A 809 30.84 6.18 25.88
CA THR A 809 30.81 5.02 26.77
C THR A 809 29.54 5.14 27.61
N PRO A 810 28.63 4.15 27.62
CA PRO A 810 27.51 4.18 28.55
C PRO A 810 28.10 4.17 29.96
N GLY A 811 28.06 5.33 30.63
CA GLY A 811 28.52 5.46 32.00
C GLY A 811 27.81 4.43 32.85
N ARG A 812 28.59 3.58 33.53
CA ARG A 812 28.13 2.76 34.66
C ARG A 812 27.70 3.72 35.78
N THR A 813 26.50 4.27 35.70
CA THR A 813 25.84 4.84 36.87
C THR A 813 25.14 3.67 37.54
N ILE A 814 25.82 3.04 38.48
CA ILE A 814 25.19 2.16 39.46
C ILE A 814 24.27 3.08 40.28
N SER A 815 23.01 3.22 39.86
CA SER A 815 21.99 3.79 40.71
C SER A 815 21.61 2.69 41.69
N ALA A 816 22.13 2.83 42.91
CA ALA A 816 21.70 2.03 44.05
C ALA A 816 20.18 2.17 44.20
N LEU A 817 19.49 1.02 44.21
CA LEU A 817 18.11 0.88 44.63
C LEU A 817 17.91 1.60 45.97
N SER A 818 17.21 2.75 45.93
CA SER A 818 16.56 3.33 47.09
C SER A 818 15.08 2.97 47.00
N LEU A 819 14.68 2.03 47.86
CA LEU A 819 13.31 1.83 48.31
C LEU A 819 12.90 3.09 49.10
N GLY A 820 11.76 3.71 48.78
CA GLY A 820 11.15 4.72 49.63
C GLY A 820 10.17 5.69 48.94
N ASP A 821 8.88 5.46 49.17
CA ASP A 821 7.76 6.40 49.27
C ASP A 821 7.32 7.34 48.11
N GLY A 822 6.18 6.95 47.52
CA GLY A 822 4.92 7.70 47.65
C GLY A 822 4.91 9.21 47.37
N SER A 823 4.61 9.60 46.13
CA SER A 823 3.56 10.59 45.76
C SER A 823 3.70 11.04 44.30
N SER A 824 2.92 10.45 43.40
CA SER A 824 2.86 10.93 42.02
C SER A 824 1.94 12.16 41.91
N LYS A 825 2.52 13.36 41.83
CA LYS A 825 1.87 14.50 41.19
C LYS A 825 1.94 14.31 39.67
N ARG A 826 0.78 14.16 39.03
CA ARG A 826 0.60 14.22 37.58
C ARG A 826 1.07 15.59 37.06
N SER A 827 2.02 15.59 36.14
CA SER A 827 2.35 16.75 35.30
C SER A 827 1.72 16.52 33.93
N HIS A 828 0.71 17.34 33.63
CA HIS A 828 0.16 17.56 32.30
C HIS A 828 0.99 18.65 31.64
N SER A 829 1.58 18.38 30.47
CA SER A 829 1.90 19.42 29.49
C SER A 829 1.99 18.79 28.11
N VAL A 830 0.84 18.72 27.44
CA VAL A 830 0.70 18.51 26.00
C VAL A 830 0.05 19.80 25.49
N GLU A 831 0.83 20.85 25.27
CA GLU A 831 0.41 22.02 24.52
C GLU A 831 1.62 22.55 23.73
N HIS A 832 1.36 22.99 22.51
CA HIS A 832 2.28 23.48 21.48
C HIS A 832 2.72 22.49 20.39
N LEU A 833 1.72 21.91 19.73
CA LEU A 833 1.69 21.74 18.27
C LEU A 833 0.26 22.03 17.81
N GLU A 834 -0.05 23.31 17.58
CA GLU A 834 -1.29 23.70 16.89
C GLU A 834 -1.09 23.59 15.37
N ILE A 835 -2.12 23.03 14.74
CA ILE A 835 -2.26 22.54 13.36
C ILE A 835 -2.47 23.66 12.35
#